data_AF-A0A260ZT42-F1
#
_entry.id   AF-A0A260ZT42-F1
#
_cell.length_a   1.000
_cell.length_b   1.000
_cell.length_c   1.000
_cell.angle_alpha   90.00
_cell.angle_beta   90.00
_cell.angle_gamma   90.00
#
_symmetry.space_group_name_H-M   'P 1'
#
loop_
_entity.id
_entity.type
_entity.pdbx_description
1 polymer ?
#
loop_
_entity_poly.entity_id
_entity_poly.type
_entity_poly.pdbx_seq_one_letter_code
_entity_poly.pdbx_strand_id
1 'polypeptide(L)'
;CPCQNRFHFSVYPDCLFLKFYLSICSSKAKYAIKLYTSIHKFSMTFYFTHNFTFSLKAENSDDKFQIDVLTDTAIFASIWRFLSSVDVSGTSFEKNVKRLLLFLLDLFNTPAICLGFEVTRHDFVTGFINYIHSLKLKIQSLKIKTMKEEDVENVSSNIYLDCPTIPGIKYLNESQSSSLDKVTIVNAKWWTTYHLIILFVNCKRLALKNLSTDYIKVDLFLEEWRKGSSPLKYTSLALTFDEPHMINVLEGIRSKRVSTRGTRQYVRRANRIKQRKTGARAYMSLSKPFPLLRLPRLPLFKIFNGIGVQEQFYLSICSSKAKYAIKFYNDRQKFFVAFDFSNTFAFYMRTANSDDEFHIDVHAAIFGSLWRFLSSIETSLKTPFEKNVKRLLLFLVDVFNRPAVCLYFVGRPQDFVTGIINYLHSLKLNIQSLKIESKKGEDKVVEFILENCGNASKVHLNCRTTTRFDYLNRSLIPKFNLDKLKIDYAEWVTTWHLTKLFINCKHLDFYNCSTDLIRVDQFIKKWVNGSSQLRYASLTFNVDFSMTDIMKGIPFTRVSPEEARWGFYLSICSSKVKYAIKFYNERQKFEVTFHFTETFEFYIKYQNSDDKFQIDVQTLTPIFGSLWAFLNRVDDEAQNVKRLIPFLVDVYNTPAIRLIFIEKPHNFVSGFINYIQSLKLNIQYLWIKSNNEEDVEFILDNCREGVSEIFLSCPIFRTEFEYINKPLTPKFSLDVLSISCARWVTTRHLTKLFINCKQIIMSFCNPRNINVKKFIQKWKYGYSQLKYAYIMFNYIDFSLADIMRGIPSTVVPTEEMGRAFCLSICSKKTKYAIKLYTIKQRFSVTFYFADTFAFFLKSTNSELLLNVQTHSDIFASIWRFSSSVDVSGTPFEKNVKRLLLFLLDVFNTLEIRLVFEVTRHDFVIGFINFIHSMKLNIQSLKIKSNKEEDVELILDNYRDISSEILLACPTIPGFKGLNKPLSSKARLDKLRMNHAEWVTTWHLTNSFIDCKRLALDKCSTDNIKVNQLIKEWVNGSSQLKYGSLALTFDKISMLEILVGIPSTLVTTTGTRRFTGRANRIEQQKTGARAYVIRDNRTIVITDSL
;
A
#
# COMPACT_ATOMS: atom_id res chain seq x y z
N CYS A 1 26.14 25.28 -24.74
CA CYS A 1 27.00 25.91 -25.76
C CYS A 1 26.25 27.05 -26.43
N PRO A 2 26.82 28.26 -26.53
CA PRO A 2 26.29 29.31 -27.39
C PRO A 2 26.93 29.17 -28.77
N CYS A 3 26.21 28.61 -29.74
CA CYS A 3 26.46 28.87 -31.16
C CYS A 3 25.12 28.95 -31.87
N GLN A 4 24.91 30.08 -32.56
CA GLN A 4 23.81 30.33 -33.46
C GLN A 4 23.77 29.28 -34.56
N ASN A 5 22.59 28.69 -34.80
CA ASN A 5 22.18 28.28 -36.13
C ASN A 5 20.64 28.26 -36.21
N ARG A 6 20.15 28.67 -37.37
CA ARG A 6 18.74 28.87 -37.74
C ARG A 6 17.93 27.59 -37.50
N PHE A 7 16.86 27.68 -36.71
CA PHE A 7 15.82 26.64 -36.68
C PHE A 7 14.69 27.02 -37.62
N HIS A 8 14.53 26.25 -38.70
CA HIS A 8 13.28 26.19 -39.45
C HIS A 8 12.21 25.54 -38.56
N PHE A 9 11.12 26.25 -38.28
CA PHE A 9 9.94 25.64 -37.67
C PHE A 9 9.17 24.88 -38.76
N SER A 10 9.36 23.57 -38.86
CA SER A 10 8.40 22.69 -39.52
C SER A 10 7.20 22.48 -38.60
N VAL A 11 6.04 22.96 -39.05
CA VAL A 11 4.77 22.96 -38.30
C VAL A 11 4.18 21.54 -38.27
N TYR A 12 4.09 20.93 -37.09
CA TYR A 12 3.25 19.74 -36.85
C TYR A 12 2.04 20.07 -35.96
N PRO A 13 0.86 19.46 -36.18
CA PRO A 13 -0.41 19.96 -35.63
C PRO A 13 -0.67 19.62 -34.15
N ASP A 14 -0.08 18.55 -33.59
CA ASP A 14 -0.77 17.80 -32.50
C ASP A 14 -0.27 18.00 -31.06
N CYS A 15 0.12 19.21 -30.65
CA CYS A 15 0.48 19.47 -29.23
C CYS A 15 -0.01 20.84 -28.73
N LEU A 16 -1.28 20.94 -28.34
CA LEU A 16 -1.88 22.12 -27.68
C LEU A 16 -1.22 22.44 -26.32
N PHE A 17 -0.74 21.42 -25.61
CA PHE A 17 -0.16 21.53 -24.26
C PHE A 17 1.17 22.31 -24.24
N LEU A 18 2.11 21.94 -25.11
CA LEU A 18 3.43 22.60 -25.19
C LEU A 18 3.30 24.04 -25.74
N LYS A 19 2.35 24.25 -26.66
CA LYS A 19 2.08 25.57 -27.26
C LYS A 19 1.53 26.55 -26.22
N PHE A 20 0.56 26.14 -25.38
CA PHE A 20 0.02 27.00 -24.32
C PHE A 20 1.07 27.36 -23.25
N TYR A 21 1.90 26.40 -22.85
CA TYR A 21 2.96 26.64 -21.86
C TYR A 21 4.04 27.61 -22.38
N LEU A 22 4.46 27.46 -23.64
CA LEU A 22 5.43 28.36 -24.29
C LEU A 22 4.91 29.80 -24.45
N SER A 23 3.58 29.99 -24.57
CA SER A 23 2.96 31.32 -24.71
C SER A 23 3.05 32.16 -23.44
N ILE A 24 3.02 31.51 -22.28
CA ILE A 24 3.08 32.19 -20.98
C ILE A 24 4.51 32.68 -20.71
N CYS A 25 5.52 32.01 -21.30
CA CYS A 25 6.93 32.29 -21.03
C CYS A 25 7.67 33.11 -22.12
N SER A 26 7.04 33.41 -23.26
CA SER A 26 7.70 34.13 -24.37
C SER A 26 6.77 35.00 -25.21
N SER A 27 7.12 36.28 -25.37
CA SER A 27 6.40 37.23 -26.24
C SER A 27 6.41 36.81 -27.73
N LYS A 28 7.43 36.07 -28.18
CA LYS A 28 7.49 35.52 -29.55
C LYS A 28 6.50 34.36 -29.77
N ALA A 29 6.25 33.55 -28.75
CA ALA A 29 5.25 32.48 -28.81
C ALA A 29 3.81 33.01 -28.84
N LYS A 30 3.55 34.18 -28.23
CA LYS A 30 2.25 34.87 -28.28
C LYS A 30 1.80 35.18 -29.73
N TYR A 31 2.73 35.60 -30.61
CA TYR A 31 2.42 35.86 -32.02
C TYR A 31 2.10 34.58 -32.82
N ALA A 32 2.85 33.50 -32.59
CA ALA A 32 2.60 32.22 -33.26
C ALA A 32 1.23 31.63 -32.87
N ILE A 33 0.81 31.83 -31.62
CA ILE A 33 -0.50 31.37 -31.15
C ILE A 33 -1.62 32.26 -31.66
N LYS A 34 -1.45 33.59 -31.71
CA LYS A 34 -2.41 34.48 -32.40
C LYS A 34 -2.59 34.09 -33.87
N LEU A 35 -1.52 33.70 -34.56
CA LEU A 35 -1.60 33.21 -35.93
C LEU A 35 -2.37 31.87 -35.99
N TYR A 36 -2.08 30.92 -35.11
CA TYR A 36 -2.78 29.64 -35.03
C TYR A 36 -4.27 29.77 -34.64
N THR A 37 -4.61 30.67 -33.73
CA THR A 37 -6.00 30.93 -33.29
C THR A 37 -6.79 31.75 -34.29
N SER A 38 -6.13 32.47 -35.21
CA SER A 38 -6.80 33.09 -36.35
C SER A 38 -7.33 32.07 -37.38
N ILE A 39 -6.74 30.87 -37.41
CA ILE A 39 -7.09 29.78 -38.36
C ILE A 39 -8.13 28.83 -37.78
N HIS A 40 -8.17 28.65 -36.45
CA HIS A 40 -9.06 27.70 -35.78
C HIS A 40 -10.03 28.39 -34.82
N LYS A 41 -11.32 28.06 -34.91
CA LYS A 41 -12.33 28.53 -33.95
C LYS A 41 -12.28 27.72 -32.66
N PHE A 42 -12.22 28.42 -31.53
CA PHE A 42 -12.24 27.81 -30.21
C PHE A 42 -13.53 28.17 -29.47
N SER A 43 -14.02 27.21 -28.69
CA SER A 43 -15.08 27.40 -27.71
C SER A 43 -14.47 27.37 -26.32
N MET A 44 -14.86 28.34 -25.50
CA MET A 44 -14.32 28.53 -24.16
C MET A 44 -15.43 28.27 -23.15
N THR A 45 -15.21 27.34 -22.22
CA THR A 45 -16.19 26.99 -21.19
C THR A 45 -15.61 27.19 -19.80
N PHE A 46 -16.26 28.06 -19.01
CA PHE A 46 -15.93 28.31 -17.62
C PHE A 46 -16.93 27.58 -16.71
N TYR A 47 -16.43 26.77 -15.79
CA TYR A 47 -17.22 26.12 -14.75
C TYR A 47 -16.83 26.69 -13.38
N PHE A 48 -17.76 27.42 -12.80
CA PHE A 48 -17.68 27.90 -11.43
C PHE A 48 -18.39 26.87 -10.57
N THR A 49 -17.66 25.92 -9.98
CA THR A 49 -18.19 25.00 -8.96
C THR A 49 -17.57 25.36 -7.61
N HIS A 50 -17.51 24.43 -6.65
CA HIS A 50 -16.68 24.62 -5.46
C HIS A 50 -15.19 24.84 -5.85
N ASN A 51 -14.80 24.39 -7.05
CA ASN A 51 -13.54 24.70 -7.71
C ASN A 51 -13.80 25.48 -9.01
N PHE A 52 -12.90 26.41 -9.36
CA PHE A 52 -12.91 27.05 -10.69
C PHE A 52 -12.21 26.13 -11.69
N THR A 53 -12.96 25.71 -12.72
CA THR A 53 -12.44 24.88 -13.80
C THR A 53 -12.60 25.61 -15.12
N PHE A 54 -11.52 25.66 -15.90
CA PHE A 54 -11.51 26.24 -17.23
C PHE A 54 -11.35 25.14 -18.27
N SER A 55 -12.08 25.22 -19.38
CA SER A 55 -11.83 24.35 -20.53
C SER A 55 -11.88 25.05 -21.87
N LEU A 56 -10.98 24.66 -22.76
CA LEU A 56 -10.87 25.14 -24.13
C LEU A 56 -11.03 23.96 -25.09
N LYS A 57 -11.91 24.09 -26.07
CA LYS A 57 -12.16 23.06 -27.09
C LYS A 57 -12.19 23.70 -28.47
N ALA A 58 -11.37 23.21 -29.41
CA ALA A 58 -11.46 23.62 -30.82
C ALA A 58 -12.75 23.06 -31.44
N GLU A 59 -13.49 23.85 -32.23
CA GLU A 59 -14.82 23.46 -32.72
C GLU A 59 -14.83 22.16 -33.55
N ASN A 60 -13.68 21.78 -34.13
CA ASN A 60 -13.53 20.58 -34.99
C ASN A 60 -12.61 19.50 -34.39
N SER A 61 -12.25 19.57 -33.10
CA SER A 61 -11.48 18.51 -32.43
C SER A 61 -12.24 17.97 -31.23
N ASP A 62 -12.10 16.67 -30.98
CA ASP A 62 -12.55 16.03 -29.74
C ASP A 62 -11.61 16.29 -28.56
N ASP A 63 -10.43 16.86 -28.82
CA ASP A 63 -9.47 17.22 -27.79
C ASP A 63 -9.98 18.39 -26.95
N LYS A 64 -10.09 18.14 -25.64
CA LYS A 64 -10.49 19.13 -24.64
C LYS A 64 -9.31 19.41 -23.73
N PHE A 65 -8.91 20.67 -23.66
CA PHE A 65 -7.99 21.13 -22.63
C PHE A 65 -8.79 21.54 -21.39
N GLN A 66 -8.44 21.03 -20.21
CA GLN A 66 -9.12 21.34 -18.95
C GLN A 66 -8.08 21.60 -17.85
N ILE A 67 -8.21 22.72 -17.14
CA ILE A 67 -7.40 23.07 -15.97
C ILE A 67 -8.32 23.13 -14.74
N ASP A 68 -7.95 22.44 -13.66
CA ASP A 68 -8.57 22.58 -12.33
C ASP A 68 -7.62 23.30 -11.38
N VAL A 69 -8.07 24.46 -10.88
CA VAL A 69 -7.24 25.39 -10.09
C VAL A 69 -6.76 24.80 -8.76
N LEU A 70 -7.48 23.83 -8.16
CA LEU A 70 -7.05 23.25 -6.89
C LEU A 70 -6.05 22.09 -7.06
N THR A 71 -6.11 21.35 -8.17
CA THR A 71 -5.24 20.19 -8.38
C THR A 71 -3.94 20.57 -9.08
N ASP A 72 -3.94 21.63 -9.90
CA ASP A 72 -2.79 22.03 -10.72
C ASP A 72 -2.04 23.25 -10.14
N THR A 73 -1.69 23.18 -8.84
CA THR A 73 -1.16 24.31 -8.06
C THR A 73 0.13 24.92 -8.63
N ALA A 74 1.00 24.12 -9.27
CA ALA A 74 2.24 24.61 -9.88
C ALA A 74 2.00 25.44 -11.16
N ILE A 75 1.03 25.04 -11.97
CA ILE A 75 0.61 25.77 -13.19
C ILE A 75 -0.09 27.05 -12.77
N PHE A 76 -0.98 26.96 -11.77
CA PHE A 76 -1.68 28.11 -11.23
C PHE A 76 -0.72 29.10 -10.57
N ALA A 77 0.29 28.68 -9.81
CA ALA A 77 1.28 29.58 -9.21
C ALA A 77 2.08 30.38 -10.26
N SER A 78 2.36 29.78 -11.42
CA SER A 78 3.04 30.44 -12.54
C SER A 78 2.16 31.47 -13.23
N ILE A 79 0.88 31.12 -13.47
CA ILE A 79 -0.14 32.05 -13.98
C ILE A 79 -0.40 33.18 -12.96
N TRP A 80 -0.40 32.85 -11.68
CA TRP A 80 -0.65 33.78 -10.58
C TRP A 80 0.43 34.85 -10.46
N ARG A 81 1.72 34.44 -10.51
CA ARG A 81 2.86 35.38 -10.55
C ARG A 81 2.80 36.33 -11.75
N PHE A 82 2.37 35.83 -12.91
CA PHE A 82 2.23 36.64 -14.13
C PHE A 82 1.07 37.65 -14.04
N LEU A 83 -0.05 37.27 -13.41
CA LEU A 83 -1.24 38.13 -13.31
C LEU A 83 -1.18 39.17 -12.17
N SER A 84 -0.26 39.02 -11.21
CA SER A 84 -0.11 39.93 -10.06
C SER A 84 0.61 41.27 -10.35
N SER A 85 1.22 41.47 -11.51
CA SER A 85 2.08 42.65 -11.81
C SER A 85 1.38 43.85 -12.48
N VAL A 86 0.05 43.93 -12.43
CA VAL A 86 -0.75 45.00 -13.09
C VAL A 86 -1.72 45.60 -12.07
N ASP A 87 -1.99 46.91 -12.12
CA ASP A 87 -2.71 47.64 -11.07
C ASP A 87 -4.14 48.07 -11.47
N VAL A 88 -5.16 47.71 -10.67
CA VAL A 88 -6.61 48.08 -10.81
C VAL A 88 -7.36 47.76 -9.48
N SER A 89 -8.32 48.55 -9.00
CA SER A 89 -9.06 48.32 -7.73
C SER A 89 -10.22 47.30 -7.83
N GLY A 90 -10.42 46.46 -6.79
CA GLY A 90 -11.49 45.44 -6.65
C GLY A 90 -11.10 44.21 -5.80
N THR A 91 -12.06 43.35 -5.39
CA THR A 91 -11.75 42.12 -4.58
C THR A 91 -10.86 41.13 -5.36
N SER A 92 -9.96 40.43 -4.68
CA SER A 92 -8.82 39.73 -5.33
C SER A 92 -9.24 38.62 -6.30
N PHE A 93 -10.31 37.88 -6.03
CA PHE A 93 -10.74 36.75 -6.89
C PHE A 93 -11.43 37.22 -8.17
N GLU A 94 -12.41 38.11 -8.07
CA GLU A 94 -13.15 38.62 -9.23
C GLU A 94 -12.21 39.37 -10.20
N LYS A 95 -11.29 40.17 -9.65
CA LYS A 95 -10.24 40.87 -10.41
C LYS A 95 -9.39 39.90 -11.23
N ASN A 96 -9.03 38.76 -10.65
CA ASN A 96 -8.18 37.76 -11.30
C ASN A 96 -8.92 36.96 -12.37
N VAL A 97 -10.20 36.63 -12.17
CA VAL A 97 -11.02 35.97 -13.20
C VAL A 97 -11.24 36.91 -14.39
N LYS A 98 -11.49 38.21 -14.16
CA LYS A 98 -11.60 39.22 -15.23
C LYS A 98 -10.30 39.36 -16.04
N ARG A 99 -9.14 39.36 -15.37
CA ARG A 99 -7.82 39.40 -16.04
C ARG A 99 -7.57 38.17 -16.88
N LEU A 100 -7.85 37.00 -16.33
CA LEU A 100 -7.70 35.74 -17.05
C LEU A 100 -8.62 35.73 -18.28
N LEU A 101 -9.87 36.20 -18.14
CA LEU A 101 -10.80 36.30 -19.26
C LEU A 101 -10.28 37.24 -20.36
N LEU A 102 -9.83 38.45 -20.01
CA LEU A 102 -9.26 39.40 -20.99
C LEU A 102 -8.01 38.84 -21.68
N PHE A 103 -7.12 38.19 -20.93
CA PHE A 103 -5.93 37.54 -21.48
C PHE A 103 -6.31 36.43 -22.47
N LEU A 104 -7.28 35.59 -22.12
CA LEU A 104 -7.75 34.51 -22.96
C LEU A 104 -8.48 35.03 -24.20
N LEU A 105 -9.25 36.12 -24.09
CA LEU A 105 -9.89 36.77 -25.23
C LEU A 105 -8.87 37.37 -26.20
N ASP A 106 -7.82 38.03 -25.69
CA ASP A 106 -6.72 38.53 -26.52
C ASP A 106 -5.97 37.39 -27.23
N LEU A 107 -5.84 36.22 -26.58
CA LEU A 107 -5.09 35.10 -27.13
C LEU A 107 -5.89 34.29 -28.17
N PHE A 108 -7.18 34.08 -27.95
CA PHE A 108 -8.01 33.17 -28.74
C PHE A 108 -8.99 33.85 -29.70
N ASN A 109 -9.21 35.17 -29.57
CA ASN A 109 -10.10 35.96 -30.44
C ASN A 109 -11.50 35.34 -30.63
N THR A 110 -12.07 34.79 -29.55
CA THR A 110 -13.34 34.06 -29.58
C THR A 110 -14.51 34.96 -29.16
N PRO A 111 -15.51 35.22 -30.02
CA PRO A 111 -16.66 36.06 -29.66
C PRO A 111 -17.72 35.32 -28.82
N ALA A 112 -17.52 34.04 -28.51
CA ALA A 112 -18.52 33.17 -27.89
C ALA A 112 -17.99 32.42 -26.66
N ILE A 113 -18.77 32.44 -25.57
CA ILE A 113 -18.42 31.81 -24.29
C ILE A 113 -19.57 30.91 -23.79
N CYS A 114 -19.22 29.77 -23.19
CA CYS A 114 -20.15 28.93 -22.44
C CYS A 114 -19.89 29.05 -20.94
N LEU A 115 -20.94 29.18 -20.13
CA LEU A 115 -20.84 29.39 -18.68
C LEU A 115 -21.60 28.31 -17.91
N GLY A 116 -20.96 27.76 -16.89
CA GLY A 116 -21.57 26.85 -15.92
C GLY A 116 -21.36 27.34 -14.49
N PHE A 117 -22.44 27.45 -13.70
CA PHE A 117 -22.39 27.87 -12.29
C PHE A 117 -23.03 26.80 -11.38
N GLU A 118 -22.30 26.38 -10.35
CA GLU A 118 -22.73 25.55 -9.20
C GLU A 118 -22.37 26.24 -7.86
N VAL A 119 -22.44 27.58 -7.78
CA VAL A 119 -22.01 28.37 -6.60
C VAL A 119 -23.18 29.15 -5.98
N THR A 120 -23.13 29.36 -4.66
CA THR A 120 -24.17 29.97 -3.82
C THR A 120 -24.14 31.51 -3.71
N ARG A 121 -23.16 32.21 -4.30
CA ARG A 121 -23.02 33.68 -4.19
C ARG A 121 -23.56 34.42 -5.42
N HIS A 122 -24.75 34.99 -5.26
CA HIS A 122 -25.52 35.70 -6.27
C HIS A 122 -24.77 36.88 -6.93
N ASP A 123 -24.22 37.79 -6.12
CA ASP A 123 -23.61 39.04 -6.61
C ASP A 123 -22.46 38.80 -7.60
N PHE A 124 -21.75 37.68 -7.45
CA PHE A 124 -20.68 37.30 -8.35
C PHE A 124 -21.21 36.84 -9.72
N VAL A 125 -22.28 36.04 -9.76
CA VAL A 125 -22.85 35.54 -11.03
C VAL A 125 -23.40 36.71 -11.84
N THR A 126 -24.20 37.56 -11.20
CA THR A 126 -24.80 38.75 -11.83
C THR A 126 -23.72 39.74 -12.27
N GLY A 127 -22.74 40.04 -11.39
CA GLY A 127 -21.61 40.92 -11.72
C GLY A 127 -20.75 40.38 -12.88
N PHE A 128 -20.56 39.06 -12.96
CA PHE A 128 -19.75 38.42 -14.00
C PHE A 128 -20.50 38.34 -15.34
N ILE A 129 -21.81 38.06 -15.34
CA ILE A 129 -22.64 38.10 -16.55
C ILE A 129 -22.69 39.52 -17.12
N ASN A 130 -22.94 40.53 -16.27
CA ASN A 130 -22.94 41.94 -16.69
C ASN A 130 -21.59 42.37 -17.25
N TYR A 131 -20.49 41.88 -16.68
CA TYR A 131 -19.15 42.10 -17.21
C TYR A 131 -18.92 41.45 -18.59
N ILE A 132 -19.39 40.22 -18.80
CA ILE A 132 -19.31 39.56 -20.13
C ILE A 132 -20.13 40.33 -21.17
N HIS A 133 -21.31 40.85 -20.78
CA HIS A 133 -22.13 41.69 -21.65
C HIS A 133 -21.46 43.02 -21.98
N SER A 134 -20.81 43.69 -21.02
CA SER A 134 -20.09 44.95 -21.28
C SER A 134 -18.92 44.77 -22.26
N LEU A 135 -18.36 43.55 -22.34
CA LEU A 135 -17.37 43.15 -23.35
C LEU A 135 -17.98 42.79 -24.73
N LYS A 136 -19.31 42.92 -24.91
CA LYS A 136 -20.05 42.56 -26.13
C LYS A 136 -19.88 41.09 -26.57
N LEU A 137 -19.64 40.18 -25.63
CA LEU A 137 -19.44 38.75 -25.92
C LEU A 137 -20.78 38.01 -25.95
N LYS A 138 -20.91 37.02 -26.85
CA LYS A 138 -22.13 36.21 -26.99
C LYS A 138 -22.07 34.98 -26.07
N ILE A 139 -23.00 34.84 -25.14
CA ILE A 139 -23.13 33.63 -24.32
C ILE A 139 -23.85 32.55 -25.15
N GLN A 140 -23.15 31.45 -25.49
CA GLN A 140 -23.71 30.35 -26.30
C GLN A 140 -24.53 29.35 -25.49
N SER A 141 -24.13 29.09 -24.25
CA SER A 141 -24.87 28.23 -23.33
C SER A 141 -24.66 28.66 -21.89
N LEU A 142 -25.74 28.57 -21.10
CA LEU A 142 -25.76 28.88 -19.68
C LEU A 142 -26.32 27.69 -18.91
N LYS A 143 -25.52 27.15 -17.99
CA LYS A 143 -25.90 26.05 -17.10
C LYS A 143 -25.86 26.53 -15.66
N ILE A 144 -27.01 26.52 -14.97
CA ILE A 144 -27.10 26.98 -13.57
C ILE A 144 -27.65 25.84 -12.72
N LYS A 145 -26.99 25.57 -11.60
CA LYS A 145 -27.41 24.58 -10.61
C LYS A 145 -27.59 25.31 -9.28
N THR A 146 -28.84 25.42 -8.82
CA THR A 146 -29.33 26.17 -7.65
C THR A 146 -29.39 27.70 -7.81
N MET A 147 -30.54 28.31 -7.47
CA MET A 147 -30.81 29.76 -7.52
C MET A 147 -31.74 30.17 -6.35
N LYS A 148 -31.76 31.46 -6.00
CA LYS A 148 -32.80 32.13 -5.18
C LYS A 148 -33.48 33.22 -6.03
N GLU A 149 -34.59 33.77 -5.54
CA GLU A 149 -35.84 34.21 -6.24
C GLU A 149 -35.81 35.29 -7.34
N GLU A 150 -34.70 35.92 -7.75
CA GLU A 150 -34.74 37.08 -8.67
C GLU A 150 -33.74 37.00 -9.86
N ASP A 151 -34.23 37.42 -11.04
CA ASP A 151 -33.56 37.78 -12.33
C ASP A 151 -33.03 36.72 -13.32
N VAL A 152 -33.70 36.62 -14.49
CA VAL A 152 -33.16 36.17 -15.79
C VAL A 152 -33.70 37.07 -16.91
N GLU A 153 -32.93 38.06 -17.32
CA GLU A 153 -33.16 38.80 -18.58
C GLU A 153 -32.02 38.54 -19.58
N ASN A 154 -32.36 38.43 -20.87
CA ASN A 154 -31.45 38.40 -22.03
C ASN A 154 -30.56 37.16 -22.25
N VAL A 155 -31.15 35.96 -22.38
CA VAL A 155 -30.45 34.77 -22.92
C VAL A 155 -31.12 34.30 -24.23
N SER A 156 -30.36 34.26 -25.34
CA SER A 156 -30.93 34.15 -26.69
C SER A 156 -30.91 32.77 -27.37
N SER A 157 -30.46 31.68 -26.73
CA SER A 157 -30.43 30.38 -27.46
C SER A 157 -30.63 29.07 -26.65
N ASN A 158 -29.84 28.77 -25.61
CA ASN A 158 -29.94 27.48 -24.89
C ASN A 158 -29.79 27.60 -23.36
N ILE A 159 -30.81 27.16 -22.62
CA ILE A 159 -30.84 27.20 -21.15
C ILE A 159 -31.00 25.78 -20.58
N TYR A 160 -30.15 25.43 -19.60
CA TYR A 160 -30.26 24.21 -18.80
C TYR A 160 -30.42 24.53 -17.31
N LEU A 161 -31.55 24.10 -16.72
CA LEU A 161 -31.89 24.33 -15.31
C LEU A 161 -32.03 23.00 -14.56
N ASP A 162 -31.36 22.88 -13.41
CA ASP A 162 -31.44 21.72 -12.50
C ASP A 162 -31.60 22.25 -11.06
N CYS A 163 -32.85 22.34 -10.58
CA CYS A 163 -33.19 23.03 -9.33
C CYS A 163 -34.33 22.32 -8.54
N PRO A 164 -34.02 21.67 -7.40
CA PRO A 164 -34.99 20.81 -6.70
C PRO A 164 -35.98 21.51 -5.77
N THR A 165 -35.80 22.78 -5.34
CA THR A 165 -36.66 23.43 -4.32
C THR A 165 -36.69 24.96 -4.41
N ILE A 166 -37.81 25.56 -4.84
CA ILE A 166 -38.21 26.98 -4.57
C ILE A 166 -39.75 27.10 -4.67
N PRO A 167 -40.48 27.71 -3.71
CA PRO A 167 -41.86 28.16 -3.90
C PRO A 167 -41.91 29.67 -4.16
N GLY A 168 -42.42 30.09 -5.33
CA GLY A 168 -42.71 31.49 -5.65
C GLY A 168 -41.93 32.01 -6.86
N ILE A 169 -42.62 32.22 -7.98
CA ILE A 169 -42.17 33.10 -9.06
C ILE A 169 -43.36 34.01 -9.37
N LYS A 170 -43.24 35.29 -9.03
CA LYS A 170 -44.05 36.37 -9.59
C LYS A 170 -43.12 37.16 -10.51
N TYR A 171 -43.59 37.52 -11.70
CA TYR A 171 -42.90 38.28 -12.76
C TYR A 171 -42.12 37.48 -13.81
N LEU A 172 -42.84 37.06 -14.86
CA LEU A 172 -42.36 37.10 -16.24
C LEU A 172 -43.33 38.04 -16.98
N ASN A 173 -42.88 39.25 -17.30
CA ASN A 173 -43.71 40.28 -17.94
C ASN A 173 -43.85 40.01 -19.45
N GLU A 174 -45.01 40.37 -20.02
CA GLU A 174 -45.45 40.05 -21.40
C GLU A 174 -44.73 40.81 -22.53
N SER A 175 -43.67 41.58 -22.25
CA SER A 175 -43.08 42.49 -23.22
C SER A 175 -41.59 42.26 -23.45
N GLN A 176 -41.23 41.27 -24.29
CA GLN A 176 -40.15 41.36 -25.31
C GLN A 176 -39.96 40.02 -26.06
N SER A 177 -40.03 40.10 -27.39
CA SER A 177 -40.21 39.00 -28.35
C SER A 177 -38.91 38.37 -28.86
N SER A 178 -38.11 37.73 -27.98
CA SER A 178 -37.04 36.84 -28.44
C SER A 178 -37.38 35.37 -28.16
N SER A 179 -37.63 34.59 -29.22
CA SER A 179 -37.98 33.17 -29.11
C SER A 179 -36.80 32.35 -28.57
N LEU A 180 -36.99 31.60 -27.49
CA LEU A 180 -35.98 30.67 -26.97
C LEU A 180 -35.91 29.41 -27.85
N ASP A 181 -34.69 29.02 -28.26
CA ASP A 181 -34.51 27.93 -29.22
C ASP A 181 -34.59 26.54 -28.56
N LYS A 182 -34.01 26.36 -27.36
CA LYS A 182 -34.17 25.15 -26.55
C LYS A 182 -34.03 25.39 -25.05
N VAL A 183 -34.98 24.85 -24.28
CA VAL A 183 -34.93 24.83 -22.81
C VAL A 183 -34.97 23.38 -22.32
N THR A 184 -34.05 23.02 -21.42
CA THR A 184 -34.02 21.71 -20.74
C THR A 184 -34.09 21.89 -19.24
N ILE A 185 -35.08 21.25 -18.60
CA ILE A 185 -35.32 21.34 -17.16
C ILE A 185 -35.27 19.94 -16.56
N VAL A 186 -34.55 19.80 -15.44
CA VAL A 186 -34.35 18.52 -14.75
C VAL A 186 -34.66 18.68 -13.25
N ASN A 187 -35.36 17.70 -12.66
CA ASN A 187 -35.65 17.59 -11.21
C ASN A 187 -36.49 18.72 -10.60
N ALA A 188 -37.40 19.33 -11.35
CA ALA A 188 -38.19 20.47 -10.88
C ALA A 188 -39.47 20.02 -10.13
N LYS A 189 -39.42 19.96 -8.79
CA LYS A 189 -40.54 19.47 -7.95
C LYS A 189 -41.67 20.49 -7.70
N TRP A 190 -41.43 21.78 -7.95
CA TRP A 190 -42.31 22.90 -7.58
C TRP A 190 -43.08 23.51 -8.75
N TRP A 191 -42.99 22.91 -9.94
CA TRP A 191 -43.58 23.47 -11.16
C TRP A 191 -45.09 23.23 -11.22
N THR A 192 -45.84 24.30 -11.48
CA THR A 192 -47.29 24.24 -11.71
C THR A 192 -47.61 24.29 -13.20
N THR A 193 -48.84 23.90 -13.57
CA THR A 193 -49.35 24.00 -14.95
C THR A 193 -49.17 25.41 -15.55
N TYR A 194 -49.24 26.47 -14.73
CA TYR A 194 -49.06 27.86 -15.16
C TYR A 194 -47.66 28.16 -15.70
N HIS A 195 -46.61 27.70 -15.01
CA HIS A 195 -45.22 27.89 -15.44
C HIS A 195 -44.92 27.17 -16.77
N LEU A 196 -45.56 26.03 -16.99
CA LEU A 196 -45.47 25.29 -18.25
C LEU A 196 -46.11 26.05 -19.40
N ILE A 197 -47.26 26.70 -19.19
CA ILE A 197 -47.95 27.50 -20.20
C ILE A 197 -47.11 28.72 -20.62
N ILE A 198 -46.45 29.40 -19.67
CA ILE A 198 -45.59 30.55 -19.97
C ILE A 198 -44.38 30.14 -20.84
N LEU A 199 -43.69 29.05 -20.50
CA LEU A 199 -42.59 28.55 -21.33
C LEU A 199 -43.05 28.05 -22.69
N PHE A 200 -44.28 27.52 -22.76
CA PHE A 200 -44.89 26.98 -23.95
C PHE A 200 -45.20 28.05 -25.02
N VAL A 201 -45.46 29.29 -24.62
CA VAL A 201 -45.63 30.42 -25.57
C VAL A 201 -44.28 30.87 -26.16
N ASN A 202 -43.18 30.67 -25.45
CA ASN A 202 -41.90 31.35 -25.78
C ASN A 202 -40.77 30.42 -26.28
N CYS A 203 -40.94 29.09 -26.29
CA CYS A 203 -39.89 28.12 -26.67
C CYS A 203 -40.21 27.34 -27.95
N LYS A 204 -39.20 27.13 -28.82
CA LYS A 204 -39.32 26.23 -29.99
C LYS A 204 -39.12 24.75 -29.63
N ARG A 205 -38.30 24.45 -28.61
CA ARG A 205 -38.00 23.08 -28.14
C ARG A 205 -37.96 23.02 -26.61
N LEU A 206 -38.78 22.17 -26.02
CA LEU A 206 -38.85 22.00 -24.56
C LEU A 206 -38.56 20.54 -24.17
N ALA A 207 -37.61 20.32 -23.27
CA ALA A 207 -37.28 19.01 -22.73
C ALA A 207 -37.40 19.01 -21.20
N LEU A 208 -38.31 18.20 -20.67
CA LEU A 208 -38.59 18.08 -19.24
C LEU A 208 -38.22 16.68 -18.76
N LYS A 209 -37.39 16.59 -17.72
CA LYS A 209 -36.93 15.31 -17.16
C LYS A 209 -37.15 15.25 -15.65
N ASN A 210 -37.68 14.12 -15.15
CA ASN A 210 -37.88 13.83 -13.73
C ASN A 210 -38.81 14.84 -13.02
N LEU A 211 -40.02 15.06 -13.56
CA LEU A 211 -41.05 15.88 -12.92
C LEU A 211 -41.88 15.02 -11.93
N SER A 212 -42.21 15.60 -10.77
CA SER A 212 -43.23 15.04 -9.86
C SER A 212 -44.61 15.36 -10.42
N THR A 213 -45.53 14.40 -10.42
CA THR A 213 -46.87 14.55 -11.00
C THR A 213 -47.85 15.30 -10.09
N ASP A 214 -47.50 15.54 -8.83
CA ASP A 214 -48.41 16.06 -7.81
C ASP A 214 -48.93 17.48 -8.08
N TYR A 215 -48.26 18.24 -8.95
CA TYR A 215 -48.55 19.67 -9.20
C TYR A 215 -48.85 20.02 -10.67
N ILE A 216 -48.83 19.04 -11.58
CA ILE A 216 -48.97 19.28 -13.03
C ILE A 216 -50.22 18.55 -13.54
N LYS A 217 -51.26 19.32 -13.87
CA LYS A 217 -52.42 18.81 -14.63
C LYS A 217 -52.03 18.65 -16.09
N VAL A 218 -51.48 17.47 -16.43
CA VAL A 218 -51.02 17.12 -17.79
C VAL A 218 -52.13 17.28 -18.83
N ASP A 219 -53.39 17.03 -18.46
CA ASP A 219 -54.53 17.12 -19.37
C ASP A 219 -54.77 18.57 -19.84
N LEU A 220 -54.70 19.55 -18.93
CA LEU A 220 -54.80 20.98 -19.26
C LEU A 220 -53.64 21.45 -20.16
N PHE A 221 -52.44 20.93 -19.93
CA PHE A 221 -51.28 21.20 -20.79
C PHE A 221 -51.48 20.64 -22.21
N LEU A 222 -52.02 19.42 -22.33
CA LEU A 222 -52.31 18.81 -23.62
C LEU A 222 -53.48 19.50 -24.35
N GLU A 223 -54.45 20.03 -23.61
CA GLU A 223 -55.58 20.79 -24.16
C GLU A 223 -55.13 22.12 -24.76
N GLU A 224 -54.29 22.89 -24.07
CA GLU A 224 -53.68 24.12 -24.62
C GLU A 224 -52.76 23.85 -25.81
N TRP A 225 -51.99 22.75 -25.81
CA TRP A 225 -51.18 22.38 -26.97
C TRP A 225 -52.01 22.03 -28.21
N ARG A 226 -53.23 21.48 -28.01
CA ARG A 226 -54.16 21.19 -29.11
C ARG A 226 -54.77 22.45 -29.73
N LYS A 227 -54.84 23.59 -29.01
CA LYS A 227 -55.40 24.84 -29.52
C LYS A 227 -54.53 25.52 -30.60
N GLY A 228 -53.31 25.02 -30.84
CA GLY A 228 -52.51 25.37 -32.03
C GLY A 228 -51.80 26.74 -32.00
N SER A 229 -51.83 27.43 -30.87
CA SER A 229 -51.34 28.80 -30.69
C SER A 229 -49.85 28.92 -30.29
N SER A 230 -49.05 27.85 -30.40
CA SER A 230 -47.67 27.82 -29.88
C SER A 230 -46.57 27.59 -30.94
N PRO A 231 -45.40 28.24 -30.80
CA PRO A 231 -44.21 28.00 -31.63
C PRO A 231 -43.49 26.67 -31.35
N LEU A 232 -43.98 25.85 -30.43
CA LEU A 232 -43.34 24.62 -29.97
C LEU A 232 -43.40 23.52 -31.04
N LYS A 233 -42.26 23.27 -31.70
CA LYS A 233 -42.13 22.23 -32.75
C LYS A 233 -41.84 20.85 -32.18
N TYR A 234 -41.29 20.77 -30.96
CA TYR A 234 -40.87 19.51 -30.37
C TYR A 234 -40.89 19.55 -28.84
N THR A 235 -41.52 18.55 -28.23
CA THR A 235 -41.59 18.37 -26.77
C THR A 235 -41.13 16.97 -26.39
N SER A 236 -40.22 16.86 -25.43
CA SER A 236 -39.81 15.58 -24.84
C SER A 236 -40.15 15.57 -23.35
N LEU A 237 -41.16 14.81 -22.95
CA LEU A 237 -41.51 14.55 -21.54
C LEU A 237 -40.96 13.20 -21.08
N ALA A 238 -40.18 13.20 -20.00
CA ALA A 238 -39.84 12.00 -19.24
C ALA A 238 -40.45 12.11 -17.84
N LEU A 239 -41.62 11.47 -17.67
CA LEU A 239 -42.40 11.43 -16.43
C LEU A 239 -42.15 10.12 -15.67
N THR A 240 -42.11 10.20 -14.34
CA THR A 240 -42.12 9.04 -13.44
C THR A 240 -43.54 8.87 -12.89
N PHE A 241 -44.20 7.75 -13.19
CA PHE A 241 -45.57 7.45 -12.74
C PHE A 241 -45.57 6.30 -11.72
N ASP A 242 -46.53 6.33 -10.79
CA ASP A 242 -46.98 5.14 -10.07
C ASP A 242 -48.03 4.37 -10.92
N GLU A 243 -47.93 3.03 -10.94
CA GLU A 243 -48.54 2.13 -11.94
C GLU A 243 -50.05 2.25 -12.24
N PRO A 244 -50.96 2.70 -11.36
CA PRO A 244 -52.40 2.72 -11.69
C PRO A 244 -52.82 3.84 -12.66
N HIS A 245 -52.10 4.96 -12.70
CA HIS A 245 -52.52 6.14 -13.50
C HIS A 245 -52.16 6.05 -15.00
N MET A 246 -51.25 5.16 -15.37
CA MET A 246 -50.71 5.08 -16.72
C MET A 246 -51.72 4.51 -17.74
N ILE A 247 -52.67 3.69 -17.30
CA ILE A 247 -53.64 3.03 -18.19
C ILE A 247 -54.69 4.03 -18.69
N ASN A 248 -55.23 4.86 -17.80
CA ASN A 248 -56.30 5.82 -18.13
C ASN A 248 -55.81 6.96 -19.03
N VAL A 249 -54.55 7.41 -18.87
CA VAL A 249 -53.96 8.47 -19.70
C VAL A 249 -53.61 7.97 -21.11
N LEU A 250 -53.22 6.70 -21.24
CA LEU A 250 -52.85 6.11 -22.54
C LEU A 250 -54.06 5.71 -23.39
N GLU A 251 -55.21 5.38 -22.79
CA GLU A 251 -56.45 5.09 -23.54
C GLU A 251 -57.03 6.34 -24.24
N GLY A 252 -56.74 7.56 -23.75
CA GLY A 252 -57.20 8.82 -24.35
C GLY A 252 -56.38 9.32 -25.56
N ILE A 253 -55.25 8.70 -25.90
CA ILE A 253 -54.33 9.18 -26.96
C ILE A 253 -54.51 8.35 -28.24
N ARG A 254 -55.61 8.58 -28.97
CA ARG A 254 -55.71 8.21 -30.40
C ARG A 254 -55.56 9.46 -31.26
N SER A 255 -54.33 9.82 -31.60
CA SER A 255 -54.05 10.86 -32.60
C SER A 255 -52.88 10.46 -33.50
N LYS A 256 -53.04 10.74 -34.82
CA LYS A 256 -52.16 10.37 -35.95
C LYS A 256 -50.74 10.97 -35.94
N ARG A 257 -50.28 11.59 -34.85
CA ARG A 257 -48.98 12.32 -34.81
C ARG A 257 -47.94 11.79 -33.81
N VAL A 258 -48.07 10.55 -33.31
CA VAL A 258 -47.11 9.96 -32.35
C VAL A 258 -46.36 8.77 -32.98
N SER A 259 -45.02 8.86 -33.07
CA SER A 259 -44.14 7.76 -33.48
C SER A 259 -43.94 6.76 -32.33
N THR A 260 -44.51 5.57 -32.46
CA THR A 260 -44.51 4.51 -31.42
C THR A 260 -43.48 3.43 -31.72
N ARG A 261 -42.19 3.70 -31.47
CA ARG A 261 -41.11 2.70 -31.61
C ARG A 261 -40.85 1.88 -30.32
N GLY A 262 -41.33 2.32 -29.16
CA GLY A 262 -41.07 1.67 -27.85
C GLY A 262 -42.06 0.55 -27.46
N THR A 263 -43.30 0.58 -27.94
CA THR A 263 -44.39 -0.27 -27.41
C THR A 263 -44.30 -1.73 -27.86
N ARG A 264 -43.70 -2.02 -29.02
CA ARG A 264 -43.56 -3.39 -29.55
C ARG A 264 -42.54 -4.25 -28.78
N GLN A 265 -41.61 -3.63 -28.06
CA GLN A 265 -40.58 -4.37 -27.32
C GLN A 265 -41.08 -4.86 -25.95
N TYR A 266 -42.03 -4.14 -25.34
CA TYR A 266 -42.64 -4.49 -24.05
C TYR A 266 -43.65 -5.64 -24.18
N VAL A 267 -44.50 -5.62 -25.21
CA VAL A 267 -45.49 -6.70 -25.47
C VAL A 267 -44.78 -8.04 -25.75
N ARG A 268 -43.65 -8.02 -26.47
CA ARG A 268 -42.82 -9.23 -26.70
C ARG A 268 -42.17 -9.77 -25.42
N ARG A 269 -41.92 -8.92 -24.42
CA ARG A 269 -41.31 -9.33 -23.14
C ARG A 269 -42.36 -9.88 -22.17
N ALA A 270 -43.54 -9.26 -22.13
CA ALA A 270 -44.69 -9.76 -21.37
C ALA A 270 -45.16 -11.14 -21.86
N ASN A 271 -45.22 -11.35 -23.18
CA ASN A 271 -45.62 -12.65 -23.75
C ASN A 271 -44.58 -13.77 -23.49
N ARG A 272 -43.28 -13.45 -23.37
CA ARG A 272 -42.23 -14.42 -22.98
C ARG A 272 -42.28 -14.81 -21.50
N ILE A 273 -42.80 -13.93 -20.64
CA ILE A 273 -42.96 -14.21 -19.20
C ILE A 273 -44.21 -15.08 -18.97
N LYS A 274 -45.27 -14.89 -19.75
CA LYS A 274 -46.49 -15.72 -19.69
C LYS A 274 -46.24 -17.16 -20.15
N GLN A 275 -45.40 -17.39 -21.16
CA GLN A 275 -45.03 -18.74 -21.62
C GLN A 275 -44.12 -19.53 -20.65
N ARG A 276 -43.54 -18.91 -19.61
CA ARG A 276 -42.67 -19.59 -18.63
C ARG A 276 -43.40 -20.17 -17.43
N LYS A 277 -44.70 -19.91 -17.24
CA LYS A 277 -45.47 -20.38 -16.07
C LYS A 277 -46.28 -21.66 -16.29
N THR A 278 -46.34 -22.21 -17.51
CA THR A 278 -47.09 -23.45 -17.79
C THR A 278 -46.25 -24.39 -18.64
N GLY A 279 -45.64 -25.40 -18.03
CA GLY A 279 -44.95 -26.48 -18.75
C GLY A 279 -43.75 -27.05 -18.01
N ALA A 280 -43.98 -28.18 -17.32
CA ALA A 280 -42.97 -29.01 -16.71
C ALA A 280 -42.04 -29.67 -17.78
N ARG A 281 -40.80 -29.95 -17.35
CA ARG A 281 -39.78 -30.80 -18.01
C ARG A 281 -39.33 -30.36 -19.42
N ALA A 282 -38.54 -29.31 -19.47
CA ALA A 282 -37.52 -29.16 -20.51
C ALA A 282 -36.14 -29.26 -19.85
N TYR A 283 -35.41 -30.35 -20.13
CA TYR A 283 -34.00 -30.50 -19.79
C TYR A 283 -33.23 -29.31 -20.36
N MET A 284 -32.76 -28.41 -19.50
CA MET A 284 -31.75 -27.43 -19.90
C MET A 284 -30.54 -28.20 -20.42
N SER A 285 -30.13 -27.96 -21.67
CA SER A 285 -28.84 -28.43 -22.19
C SER A 285 -27.72 -27.71 -21.42
N LEU A 286 -27.40 -28.26 -20.24
CA LEU A 286 -26.34 -27.81 -19.37
C LEU A 286 -25.02 -27.88 -20.14
N SER A 287 -24.28 -26.77 -20.16
CA SER A 287 -22.86 -26.77 -20.46
C SER A 287 -22.19 -27.93 -19.70
N LYS A 288 -21.24 -28.62 -20.36
CA LYS A 288 -20.55 -29.78 -19.78
C LYS A 288 -20.09 -29.42 -18.36
N PRO A 289 -20.51 -30.17 -17.31
CA PRO A 289 -20.17 -29.83 -15.94
C PRO A 289 -18.67 -29.70 -15.77
N PHE A 290 -18.25 -28.66 -15.04
CA PHE A 290 -16.85 -28.36 -14.72
C PHE A 290 -16.15 -29.65 -14.28
N PRO A 291 -15.05 -30.09 -14.92
CA PRO A 291 -14.48 -31.43 -14.71
C PRO A 291 -14.19 -31.74 -13.24
N LEU A 292 -13.76 -30.75 -12.47
CA LEU A 292 -13.50 -30.89 -11.03
C LEU A 292 -14.73 -31.38 -10.25
N LEU A 293 -15.94 -30.91 -10.61
CA LEU A 293 -17.18 -31.26 -9.92
C LEU A 293 -17.73 -32.65 -10.31
N ARG A 294 -17.02 -33.38 -11.19
CA ARG A 294 -17.35 -34.77 -11.54
C ARG A 294 -16.59 -35.79 -10.72
N LEU A 295 -15.64 -35.35 -9.89
CA LEU A 295 -14.88 -36.24 -9.03
C LEU A 295 -15.82 -36.90 -8.00
N PRO A 296 -15.55 -38.15 -7.61
CA PRO A 296 -16.26 -38.78 -6.50
C PRO A 296 -16.20 -37.93 -5.23
N ARG A 297 -17.18 -38.11 -4.32
CA ARG A 297 -17.35 -37.24 -3.15
C ARG A 297 -16.11 -37.12 -2.27
N LEU A 298 -15.40 -38.23 -2.04
CA LEU A 298 -14.21 -38.26 -1.18
C LEU A 298 -13.02 -37.45 -1.75
N PRO A 299 -12.58 -37.65 -3.01
CA PRO A 299 -11.61 -36.76 -3.65
C PRO A 299 -12.04 -35.30 -3.66
N LEU A 300 -13.32 -35.02 -3.93
CA LEU A 300 -13.82 -33.65 -3.99
C LEU A 300 -13.78 -32.96 -2.62
N PHE A 301 -14.10 -33.69 -1.54
CA PHE A 301 -13.95 -33.23 -0.16
C PHE A 301 -12.49 -32.94 0.18
N LYS A 302 -11.56 -33.85 -0.17
CA LYS A 302 -10.12 -33.63 0.04
C LYS A 302 -9.60 -32.42 -0.73
N ILE A 303 -10.07 -32.21 -1.97
CA ILE A 303 -9.71 -31.04 -2.77
C ILE A 303 -10.24 -29.77 -2.11
N PHE A 304 -11.52 -29.71 -1.71
CA PHE A 304 -12.06 -28.50 -1.08
C PHE A 304 -11.41 -28.18 0.27
N ASN A 305 -11.06 -29.20 1.06
CA ASN A 305 -10.29 -28.99 2.29
C ASN A 305 -8.84 -28.59 2.04
N GLY A 306 -8.27 -28.96 0.88
CA GLY A 306 -6.88 -28.67 0.52
C GLY A 306 -6.69 -27.35 -0.23
N ILE A 307 -7.76 -26.73 -0.74
CA ILE A 307 -7.69 -25.40 -1.35
C ILE A 307 -7.95 -24.32 -0.30
N GLY A 308 -7.27 -23.19 -0.44
CA GLY A 308 -7.44 -22.04 0.43
C GLY A 308 -8.85 -21.46 0.36
N VAL A 309 -9.21 -20.68 1.38
CA VAL A 309 -10.52 -20.03 1.46
C VAL A 309 -10.75 -19.04 0.31
N GLN A 310 -9.66 -18.47 -0.22
CA GLN A 310 -9.65 -17.64 -1.43
C GLN A 310 -10.18 -18.40 -2.65
N GLU A 311 -9.61 -19.57 -2.94
CA GLU A 311 -10.01 -20.40 -4.06
C GLU A 311 -11.44 -20.92 -3.88
N GLN A 312 -11.84 -21.29 -2.65
CA GLN A 312 -13.23 -21.64 -2.37
C GLN A 312 -14.16 -20.48 -2.70
N PHE A 313 -13.85 -19.26 -2.23
CA PHE A 313 -14.65 -18.08 -2.53
C PHE A 313 -14.76 -17.85 -4.05
N TYR A 314 -13.63 -17.86 -4.77
CA TYR A 314 -13.66 -17.68 -6.23
C TYR A 314 -14.38 -18.79 -6.99
N LEU A 315 -14.23 -20.05 -6.59
CA LEU A 315 -14.97 -21.16 -7.20
C LEU A 315 -16.47 -21.02 -6.95
N SER A 316 -16.86 -20.57 -5.75
CA SER A 316 -18.26 -20.39 -5.39
C SER A 316 -18.97 -19.30 -6.21
N ILE A 317 -18.27 -18.23 -6.59
CA ILE A 317 -18.83 -17.19 -7.47
C ILE A 317 -18.84 -17.61 -8.95
N CYS A 318 -17.99 -18.56 -9.36
CA CYS A 318 -17.85 -18.97 -10.77
C CYS A 318 -18.96 -19.93 -11.23
N SER A 319 -19.59 -20.70 -10.34
CA SER A 319 -20.61 -21.68 -10.72
C SER A 319 -21.56 -21.98 -9.57
N SER A 320 -22.86 -22.02 -9.84
CA SER A 320 -23.86 -22.49 -8.88
C SER A 320 -23.59 -23.92 -8.41
N LYS A 321 -23.09 -24.82 -9.28
CA LYS A 321 -22.70 -26.18 -8.87
C LYS A 321 -21.50 -26.18 -7.92
N ALA A 322 -20.50 -25.34 -8.17
CA ALA A 322 -19.35 -25.20 -7.27
C ALA A 322 -19.79 -24.61 -5.93
N LYS A 323 -20.65 -23.59 -5.96
CA LYS A 323 -21.30 -23.00 -4.78
C LYS A 323 -21.98 -24.05 -3.91
N TYR A 324 -22.83 -24.91 -4.49
CA TYR A 324 -23.51 -25.98 -3.76
C TYR A 324 -22.54 -27.04 -3.23
N ALA A 325 -21.51 -27.39 -4.01
CA ALA A 325 -20.51 -28.35 -3.57
C ALA A 325 -19.72 -27.81 -2.37
N ILE A 326 -19.23 -26.57 -2.45
CA ILE A 326 -18.52 -25.90 -1.37
C ILE A 326 -19.40 -25.80 -0.13
N LYS A 327 -20.64 -25.34 -0.27
CA LYS A 327 -21.62 -25.30 0.82
C LYS A 327 -21.74 -26.65 1.54
N PHE A 328 -21.92 -27.73 0.77
CA PHE A 328 -22.09 -29.08 1.31
C PHE A 328 -20.84 -29.59 2.04
N TYR A 329 -19.65 -29.31 1.52
CA TYR A 329 -18.41 -29.80 2.15
C TYR A 329 -17.92 -28.90 3.30
N ASN A 330 -18.40 -27.67 3.37
CA ASN A 330 -18.06 -26.69 4.40
C ASN A 330 -18.88 -26.82 5.69
N ASP A 331 -19.83 -27.76 5.77
CA ASP A 331 -20.65 -28.01 6.98
C ASP A 331 -19.82 -28.27 8.25
N ARG A 332 -18.57 -28.73 8.10
CA ARG A 332 -17.64 -29.01 9.22
C ARG A 332 -16.64 -27.89 9.49
N GLN A 333 -16.47 -26.95 8.57
CA GLN A 333 -15.48 -25.89 8.69
C GLN A 333 -16.12 -24.65 9.31
N LYS A 334 -15.48 -24.08 10.33
CA LYS A 334 -15.87 -22.77 10.89
C LYS A 334 -15.13 -21.68 10.13
N PHE A 335 -15.88 -20.72 9.61
CA PHE A 335 -15.33 -19.58 8.90
C PHE A 335 -15.46 -18.31 9.73
N PHE A 336 -14.46 -17.46 9.61
CA PHE A 336 -14.44 -16.11 10.13
C PHE A 336 -14.43 -15.14 8.95
N VAL A 337 -15.32 -14.16 8.98
CA VAL A 337 -15.40 -13.10 7.97
C VAL A 337 -15.28 -11.76 8.69
N ALA A 338 -14.29 -10.96 8.34
CA ALA A 338 -14.17 -9.59 8.83
C ALA A 338 -14.55 -8.59 7.74
N PHE A 339 -15.37 -7.61 8.07
CA PHE A 339 -15.68 -6.48 7.21
C PHE A 339 -15.05 -5.22 7.78
N ASP A 340 -14.26 -4.55 6.97
CA ASP A 340 -13.66 -3.26 7.26
C ASP A 340 -14.40 -2.18 6.45
N PHE A 341 -15.13 -1.36 7.18
CA PHE A 341 -15.84 -0.19 6.67
C PHE A 341 -15.08 1.10 7.02
N SER A 342 -13.76 1.12 6.84
CA SER A 342 -12.96 2.35 6.89
C SER A 342 -13.16 3.20 5.63
N ASN A 343 -12.21 4.06 5.26
CA ASN A 343 -12.34 4.90 4.05
C ASN A 343 -12.48 4.03 2.79
N THR A 344 -11.83 2.87 2.77
CA THR A 344 -12.01 1.83 1.78
C THR A 344 -12.85 0.71 2.37
N PHE A 345 -13.71 0.10 1.56
CA PHE A 345 -14.37 -1.14 1.98
C PHE A 345 -13.39 -2.29 1.72
N ALA A 346 -13.15 -3.12 2.71
CA ALA A 346 -12.41 -4.37 2.54
C ALA A 346 -13.14 -5.49 3.28
N PHE A 347 -12.94 -6.72 2.83
CA PHE A 347 -13.35 -7.87 3.62
C PHE A 347 -12.28 -8.94 3.62
N TYR A 348 -12.20 -9.63 4.74
CA TYR A 348 -11.23 -10.66 5.04
C TYR A 348 -11.98 -11.93 5.37
N MET A 349 -11.41 -13.06 4.98
CA MET A 349 -12.00 -14.36 5.27
C MET A 349 -10.91 -15.34 5.66
N ARG A 350 -11.15 -16.12 6.72
CA ARG A 350 -10.24 -17.19 7.14
C ARG A 350 -11.01 -18.37 7.71
N THR A 351 -10.38 -19.53 7.74
CA THR A 351 -10.91 -20.68 8.48
C THR A 351 -10.46 -20.62 9.93
N ALA A 352 -11.17 -21.31 10.83
CA ALA A 352 -10.84 -21.24 12.25
C ALA A 352 -9.50 -21.89 12.63
N ASN A 353 -8.97 -22.76 11.78
CA ASN A 353 -7.78 -23.56 12.07
C ASN A 353 -6.58 -23.19 11.18
N SER A 354 -6.68 -22.15 10.35
CA SER A 354 -5.57 -21.69 9.51
C SER A 354 -5.33 -20.20 9.74
N ASP A 355 -4.05 -19.87 9.75
CA ASP A 355 -3.55 -18.50 9.80
C ASP A 355 -3.60 -17.82 8.43
N ASP A 356 -3.98 -18.56 7.37
CA ASP A 356 -4.14 -18.02 6.02
C ASP A 356 -5.38 -17.13 5.98
N GLU A 357 -5.12 -15.83 6.07
CA GLU A 357 -6.12 -14.79 5.90
C GLU A 357 -6.22 -14.39 4.43
N PHE A 358 -7.38 -14.62 3.84
CA PHE A 358 -7.69 -14.14 2.52
C PHE A 358 -8.23 -12.71 2.60
N HIS A 359 -7.45 -11.76 2.09
CA HIS A 359 -7.83 -10.36 2.00
C HIS A 359 -8.36 -10.01 0.61
N ILE A 360 -9.54 -9.36 0.54
CA ILE A 360 -10.00 -8.70 -0.69
C ILE A 360 -10.23 -7.20 -0.42
N ASP A 361 -9.41 -6.37 -1.07
CA ASP A 361 -9.64 -4.94 -1.21
C ASP A 361 -10.62 -4.69 -2.39
N VAL A 362 -11.66 -3.91 -2.12
CA VAL A 362 -12.75 -3.62 -3.07
C VAL A 362 -12.34 -2.68 -4.19
N HIS A 363 -11.17 -2.03 -4.10
CA HIS A 363 -10.63 -1.25 -5.20
C HIS A 363 -10.13 -2.09 -6.38
N ALA A 364 -10.04 -3.43 -6.25
CA ALA A 364 -9.64 -4.30 -7.35
C ALA A 364 -10.72 -4.36 -8.45
N ALA A 365 -10.30 -4.34 -9.73
CA ALA A 365 -11.20 -4.44 -10.90
C ALA A 365 -12.16 -5.65 -10.84
N ILE A 366 -11.76 -6.71 -10.14
CA ILE A 366 -12.56 -7.92 -9.86
C ILE A 366 -13.88 -7.56 -9.14
N PHE A 367 -13.87 -6.54 -8.29
CA PHE A 367 -15.04 -6.09 -7.55
C PHE A 367 -16.05 -5.34 -8.42
N GLY A 368 -15.62 -4.68 -9.50
CA GLY A 368 -16.55 -4.13 -10.49
C GLY A 368 -17.40 -5.23 -11.11
N SER A 369 -16.80 -6.38 -11.43
CA SER A 369 -17.52 -7.56 -11.93
C SER A 369 -18.38 -8.22 -10.84
N LEU A 370 -17.88 -8.32 -9.60
CA LEU A 370 -18.63 -8.88 -8.47
C LEU A 370 -19.84 -8.02 -8.10
N TRP A 371 -19.71 -6.70 -8.08
CA TRP A 371 -20.83 -5.77 -7.89
C TRP A 371 -21.80 -5.79 -9.05
N ARG A 372 -21.34 -6.00 -10.29
CA ARG A 372 -22.26 -6.21 -11.42
C ARG A 372 -23.02 -7.54 -11.30
N PHE A 373 -22.40 -8.58 -10.76
CA PHE A 373 -23.04 -9.85 -10.45
C PHE A 373 -24.02 -9.75 -9.28
N LEU A 374 -23.64 -9.06 -8.21
CA LEU A 374 -24.52 -8.86 -7.05
C LEU A 374 -25.60 -7.82 -7.33
N SER A 375 -25.41 -6.88 -8.25
CA SER A 375 -26.43 -5.90 -8.65
C SER A 375 -27.65 -6.51 -9.33
N SER A 376 -27.54 -7.68 -9.97
CA SER A 376 -28.65 -8.35 -10.65
C SER A 376 -29.69 -9.04 -9.73
N ILE A 377 -29.51 -9.00 -8.40
CA ILE A 377 -30.42 -9.63 -7.42
C ILE A 377 -31.34 -8.57 -6.78
N GLU A 378 -32.53 -8.28 -7.32
CA GLU A 378 -33.43 -7.18 -6.90
C GLU A 378 -33.68 -7.05 -5.37
N THR A 379 -33.51 -5.83 -4.83
CA THR A 379 -33.96 -5.40 -3.47
C THR A 379 -34.18 -3.87 -3.40
N SER A 380 -35.04 -3.38 -2.50
CA SER A 380 -35.57 -1.99 -2.40
C SER A 380 -34.93 -1.14 -1.28
N LEU A 381 -33.61 -0.89 -1.29
CA LEU A 381 -32.87 -0.26 -0.16
C LEU A 381 -32.26 1.13 -0.47
N LYS A 382 -32.08 1.95 0.59
CA LYS A 382 -31.82 3.41 0.58
C LYS A 382 -30.47 3.86 -0.01
N THR A 383 -29.41 3.05 0.06
CA THR A 383 -28.13 3.35 -0.63
C THR A 383 -27.59 2.14 -1.40
N PRO A 384 -26.99 2.33 -2.60
CA PRO A 384 -26.46 1.22 -3.40
C PRO A 384 -25.36 0.41 -2.70
N PHE A 385 -24.56 1.06 -1.86
CA PHE A 385 -23.44 0.42 -1.15
C PHE A 385 -23.92 -0.53 -0.05
N GLU A 386 -24.78 -0.06 0.86
CA GLU A 386 -25.36 -0.90 1.91
C GLU A 386 -26.10 -2.11 1.32
N LYS A 387 -26.82 -1.89 0.22
CA LYS A 387 -27.49 -2.95 -0.54
C LYS A 387 -26.51 -4.02 -1.03
N ASN A 388 -25.34 -3.63 -1.54
CA ASN A 388 -24.35 -4.58 -2.03
C ASN A 388 -23.66 -5.35 -0.90
N VAL A 389 -23.36 -4.69 0.22
CA VAL A 389 -22.83 -5.34 1.43
C VAL A 389 -23.82 -6.39 1.96
N LYS A 390 -25.11 -6.04 2.05
CA LYS A 390 -26.17 -6.98 2.47
C LYS A 390 -26.26 -8.21 1.55
N ARG A 391 -26.10 -8.03 0.24
CA ARG A 391 -26.07 -9.15 -0.73
C ARG A 391 -24.81 -10.01 -0.61
N LEU A 392 -23.65 -9.40 -0.38
CA LEU A 392 -22.41 -10.13 -0.12
C LEU A 392 -22.55 -10.96 1.17
N LEU A 393 -23.13 -10.39 2.22
CA LEU A 393 -23.45 -11.10 3.45
C LEU A 393 -24.36 -12.30 3.18
N LEU A 394 -25.48 -12.12 2.48
CA LEU A 394 -26.37 -13.24 2.11
C LEU A 394 -25.63 -14.34 1.34
N PHE A 395 -24.76 -13.95 0.41
CA PHE A 395 -23.95 -14.90 -0.34
C PHE A 395 -23.03 -15.69 0.59
N LEU A 396 -22.30 -15.02 1.49
CA LEU A 396 -21.39 -15.67 2.43
C LEU A 396 -22.13 -16.58 3.43
N VAL A 397 -23.30 -16.17 3.92
CA VAL A 397 -24.15 -17.03 4.78
C VAL A 397 -24.57 -18.29 4.04
N ASP A 398 -24.95 -18.15 2.76
CA ASP A 398 -25.41 -19.28 1.96
C ASP A 398 -24.27 -20.25 1.60
N VAL A 399 -23.04 -19.77 1.39
CA VAL A 399 -21.91 -20.61 0.98
C VAL A 399 -21.12 -21.18 2.16
N PHE A 400 -20.96 -20.43 3.26
CA PHE A 400 -20.02 -20.75 4.33
C PHE A 400 -20.70 -21.01 5.68
N ASN A 401 -21.97 -21.42 5.66
CA ASN A 401 -22.73 -21.95 6.79
C ASN A 401 -22.58 -21.15 8.10
N ARG A 402 -23.18 -19.95 8.14
CA ARG A 402 -23.18 -19.05 9.31
C ARG A 402 -21.77 -18.72 9.82
N PRO A 403 -20.95 -18.03 9.01
CA PRO A 403 -19.64 -17.58 9.46
C PRO A 403 -19.77 -16.69 10.69
N ALA A 404 -18.77 -16.74 11.56
CA ALA A 404 -18.60 -15.75 12.61
C ALA A 404 -18.15 -14.43 11.98
N VAL A 405 -18.85 -13.34 12.30
CA VAL A 405 -18.65 -12.05 11.64
C VAL A 405 -17.90 -11.09 12.55
N CYS A 406 -16.84 -10.48 12.02
CA CYS A 406 -16.15 -9.35 12.61
C CYS A 406 -16.50 -8.08 11.84
N LEU A 407 -16.81 -6.99 12.53
CA LEU A 407 -17.16 -5.72 11.91
C LEU A 407 -16.24 -4.63 12.43
N TYR A 408 -15.69 -3.85 11.53
CA TYR A 408 -14.89 -2.68 11.83
C TYR A 408 -15.48 -1.48 11.10
N PHE A 409 -15.93 -0.47 11.84
CA PHE A 409 -16.49 0.75 11.27
C PHE A 409 -15.60 1.94 11.65
N VAL A 410 -15.12 2.71 10.67
CA VAL A 410 -14.35 3.94 10.92
C VAL A 410 -15.04 5.10 10.23
N GLY A 411 -15.56 6.05 11.00
CA GLY A 411 -16.18 7.28 10.49
C GLY A 411 -17.44 7.05 9.65
N ARG A 412 -18.15 5.93 9.83
CA ARG A 412 -19.39 5.63 9.10
C ARG A 412 -20.62 6.23 9.80
N PRO A 413 -21.62 6.74 9.04
CA PRO A 413 -22.83 7.29 9.64
C PRO A 413 -23.59 6.27 10.50
N GLN A 414 -24.21 6.74 11.58
CA GLN A 414 -25.04 5.94 12.48
C GLN A 414 -26.05 5.03 11.75
N ASP A 415 -26.83 5.56 10.81
CA ASP A 415 -27.87 4.80 10.12
C ASP A 415 -27.29 3.60 9.34
N PHE A 416 -26.06 3.73 8.86
CA PHE A 416 -25.35 2.65 8.17
C PHE A 416 -24.90 1.58 9.16
N VAL A 417 -24.27 1.97 10.27
CA VAL A 417 -23.78 1.06 11.32
C VAL A 417 -24.94 0.24 11.88
N THR A 418 -26.00 0.92 12.31
CA THR A 418 -27.23 0.30 12.83
C THR A 418 -27.92 -0.57 11.79
N GLY A 419 -27.99 -0.10 10.53
CA GLY A 419 -28.60 -0.83 9.42
C GLY A 419 -27.89 -2.14 9.05
N ILE A 420 -26.56 -2.23 9.21
CA ILE A 420 -25.79 -3.46 9.00
C ILE A 420 -25.92 -4.40 10.21
N ILE A 421 -25.82 -3.90 11.44
CA ILE A 421 -25.93 -4.73 12.65
C ILE A 421 -27.33 -5.37 12.74
N ASN A 422 -28.39 -4.59 12.56
CA ASN A 422 -29.77 -5.11 12.53
C ASN A 422 -29.97 -6.18 11.45
N TYR A 423 -29.29 -6.02 10.32
CA TYR A 423 -29.35 -7.00 9.24
C TYR A 423 -28.62 -8.31 9.58
N LEU A 424 -27.47 -8.25 10.27
CA LEU A 424 -26.78 -9.45 10.74
C LEU A 424 -27.61 -10.20 11.78
N HIS A 425 -28.29 -9.47 12.67
CA HIS A 425 -29.21 -10.07 13.63
C HIS A 425 -30.41 -10.73 12.94
N SER A 426 -30.98 -10.13 11.89
CA SER A 426 -32.08 -10.76 11.13
C SER A 426 -31.64 -12.04 10.40
N LEU A 427 -30.36 -12.14 10.04
CA LEU A 427 -29.74 -13.36 9.50
C LEU A 427 -29.34 -14.38 10.59
N LYS A 428 -29.56 -14.07 11.88
CA LYS A 428 -29.13 -14.88 13.03
C LYS A 428 -27.63 -15.21 13.00
N LEU A 429 -26.81 -14.26 12.54
CA LEU A 429 -25.36 -14.40 12.55
C LEU A 429 -24.79 -13.95 13.89
N ASN A 430 -23.75 -14.67 14.34
CA ASN A 430 -23.01 -14.30 15.54
C ASN A 430 -21.96 -13.24 15.18
N ILE A 431 -22.08 -12.05 15.77
CA ILE A 431 -21.05 -11.00 15.68
C ILE A 431 -19.96 -11.37 16.68
N GLN A 432 -18.84 -11.92 16.21
CA GLN A 432 -17.75 -12.30 17.08
C GLN A 432 -17.00 -11.06 17.60
N SER A 433 -16.71 -10.10 16.73
CA SER A 433 -15.97 -8.90 17.09
C SER A 433 -16.61 -7.67 16.46
N LEU A 434 -16.83 -6.63 17.24
CA LEU A 434 -17.32 -5.35 16.78
C LEU A 434 -16.36 -4.25 17.21
N LYS A 435 -15.81 -3.50 16.26
CA LYS A 435 -14.98 -2.34 16.52
C LYS A 435 -15.55 -1.13 15.81
N ILE A 436 -15.80 -0.05 16.54
CA ILE A 436 -16.38 1.19 16.01
C ILE A 436 -15.50 2.35 16.42
N GLU A 437 -15.04 3.11 15.43
CA GLU A 437 -14.27 4.32 15.60
C GLU A 437 -15.06 5.50 15.03
N SER A 438 -15.46 6.41 15.90
CA SER A 438 -16.17 7.62 15.50
C SER A 438 -15.62 8.84 16.24
N LYS A 439 -15.27 9.86 15.46
CA LYS A 439 -14.79 11.14 15.99
C LYS A 439 -15.93 12.08 16.38
N LYS A 440 -17.16 11.81 15.90
CA LYS A 440 -18.34 12.63 16.16
C LYS A 440 -19.03 12.10 17.42
N GLY A 441 -19.59 13.00 18.22
CA GLY A 441 -20.37 12.68 19.42
C GLY A 441 -21.60 11.84 19.10
N GLU A 442 -21.43 10.53 18.90
CA GLU A 442 -22.45 9.61 18.40
C GLU A 442 -23.05 8.77 19.54
N ASP A 443 -23.62 9.47 20.52
CA ASP A 443 -24.28 8.91 21.70
C ASP A 443 -25.26 7.78 21.35
N LYS A 444 -26.10 8.00 20.33
CA LYS A 444 -27.09 7.02 19.88
C LYS A 444 -26.46 5.75 19.29
N VAL A 445 -25.26 5.84 18.71
CA VAL A 445 -24.54 4.66 18.20
C VAL A 445 -24.03 3.84 19.38
N VAL A 446 -23.43 4.50 20.38
CA VAL A 446 -22.96 3.84 21.61
C VAL A 446 -24.11 3.17 22.34
N GLU A 447 -25.22 3.87 22.56
CA GLU A 447 -26.45 3.32 23.16
C GLU A 447 -26.96 2.09 22.39
N PHE A 448 -27.10 2.21 21.07
CA PHE A 448 -27.56 1.11 20.22
C PHE A 448 -26.66 -0.13 20.31
N ILE A 449 -25.33 0.04 20.30
CA ILE A 449 -24.39 -1.09 20.37
C ILE A 449 -24.49 -1.79 21.71
N LEU A 450 -24.55 -1.01 22.80
CA LEU A 450 -24.70 -1.56 24.14
C LEU A 450 -26.00 -2.38 24.26
N GLU A 451 -27.08 -1.94 23.61
CA GLU A 451 -28.36 -2.66 23.64
C GLU A 451 -28.42 -3.91 22.75
N ASN A 452 -27.79 -3.87 21.58
CA ASN A 452 -28.00 -4.91 20.56
C ASN A 452 -26.83 -5.90 20.45
N CYS A 453 -25.63 -5.54 20.92
CA CYS A 453 -24.42 -6.35 20.76
C CYS A 453 -23.95 -7.05 22.04
N GLY A 454 -24.82 -7.23 23.04
CA GLY A 454 -24.49 -7.91 24.29
C GLY A 454 -24.07 -9.38 24.14
N ASN A 455 -24.40 -10.01 23.01
CA ASN A 455 -24.03 -11.38 22.66
C ASN A 455 -22.71 -11.50 21.88
N ALA A 456 -22.04 -10.39 21.58
CA ALA A 456 -20.75 -10.44 20.87
C ALA A 456 -19.66 -11.05 21.75
N SER A 457 -18.58 -11.57 21.16
CA SER A 457 -17.42 -12.00 21.96
C SER A 457 -16.53 -10.80 22.32
N LYS A 458 -16.30 -9.88 21.37
CA LYS A 458 -15.46 -8.70 21.57
C LYS A 458 -16.16 -7.44 21.09
N VAL A 459 -16.13 -6.39 21.89
CA VAL A 459 -16.63 -5.06 21.52
C VAL A 459 -15.57 -4.01 21.84
N HIS A 460 -15.24 -3.16 20.87
CA HIS A 460 -14.34 -2.02 21.02
C HIS A 460 -15.02 -0.75 20.52
N LEU A 461 -15.33 0.15 21.46
CA LEU A 461 -15.94 1.45 21.22
C LEU A 461 -14.89 2.56 21.34
N ASN A 462 -14.43 3.06 20.21
CA ASN A 462 -13.62 4.26 20.11
C ASN A 462 -14.49 5.43 19.60
N CYS A 463 -15.56 5.69 20.33
CA CYS A 463 -16.52 6.75 20.03
C CYS A 463 -16.48 7.78 21.14
N ARG A 464 -16.24 9.05 20.81
CA ARG A 464 -16.46 10.14 21.77
C ARG A 464 -17.96 10.26 22.00
N THR A 465 -18.38 10.32 23.25
CA THR A 465 -19.75 10.64 23.64
C THR A 465 -19.83 12.12 24.02
N THR A 466 -21.02 12.69 23.99
CA THR A 466 -21.23 14.04 24.54
C THR A 466 -21.17 13.99 26.07
N THR A 467 -20.90 15.13 26.71
CA THR A 467 -20.91 15.24 28.18
C THR A 467 -22.29 15.04 28.80
N ARG A 468 -23.35 15.07 27.99
CA ARG A 468 -24.73 14.77 28.37
C ARG A 468 -25.09 13.31 28.16
N PHE A 469 -24.18 12.51 27.58
CA PHE A 469 -24.43 11.10 27.38
C PHE A 469 -24.50 10.40 28.72
N ASP A 470 -25.66 9.81 28.97
CA ASP A 470 -25.92 9.11 30.20
C ASP A 470 -26.61 7.80 29.89
N TYR A 471 -25.89 6.68 30.07
CA TYR A 471 -26.43 5.34 29.86
C TYR A 471 -27.16 4.83 31.11
N LEU A 472 -27.94 5.70 31.75
CA LEU A 472 -28.70 5.34 32.94
C LEU A 472 -30.01 4.64 32.55
N ASN A 473 -30.21 3.50 33.21
CA ASN A 473 -31.54 3.06 33.63
C ASN A 473 -32.46 2.44 32.55
N ARG A 474 -31.95 1.43 31.84
CA ARG A 474 -32.82 0.37 31.27
C ARG A 474 -32.69 -0.87 32.16
N SER A 475 -33.53 -0.93 33.19
CA SER A 475 -33.56 -1.90 34.30
C SER A 475 -33.70 -3.38 33.94
N LEU A 476 -33.73 -3.73 32.65
CA LEU A 476 -33.97 -5.09 32.14
C LEU A 476 -32.87 -5.61 31.21
N ILE A 477 -31.79 -4.86 30.98
CA ILE A 477 -30.76 -5.31 30.05
C ILE A 477 -29.93 -6.44 30.69
N PRO A 478 -29.82 -7.62 30.04
CA PRO A 478 -28.98 -8.70 30.54
C PRO A 478 -27.54 -8.21 30.68
N LYS A 479 -26.86 -8.65 31.74
CA LYS A 479 -25.45 -8.31 31.99
C LYS A 479 -24.61 -8.65 30.77
N PHE A 480 -23.67 -7.77 30.41
CA PHE A 480 -22.74 -8.03 29.31
C PHE A 480 -21.88 -9.24 29.66
N ASN A 481 -21.85 -10.23 28.77
CA ASN A 481 -21.05 -11.44 28.92
C ASN A 481 -20.05 -11.54 27.76
N LEU A 482 -19.27 -10.47 27.57
CA LEU A 482 -18.29 -10.36 26.50
C LEU A 482 -16.96 -10.97 26.97
N ASP A 483 -16.22 -11.60 26.06
CA ASP A 483 -14.84 -12.00 26.34
C ASP A 483 -13.94 -10.78 26.51
N LYS A 484 -14.19 -9.70 25.76
CA LYS A 484 -13.47 -8.43 25.86
C LYS A 484 -14.35 -7.23 25.52
N LEU A 485 -14.39 -6.25 26.42
CA LEU A 485 -15.00 -4.94 26.18
C LEU A 485 -13.93 -3.86 26.32
N LYS A 486 -13.73 -3.07 25.26
CA LYS A 486 -12.82 -1.93 25.24
C LYS A 486 -13.59 -0.64 24.93
N ILE A 487 -13.40 0.41 25.72
CA ILE A 487 -14.02 1.73 25.52
C ILE A 487 -12.95 2.81 25.67
N ASP A 488 -12.63 3.54 24.60
CA ASP A 488 -11.50 4.48 24.61
C ASP A 488 -11.86 5.87 25.19
N TYR A 489 -13.14 6.23 25.18
CA TYR A 489 -13.66 7.47 25.77
C TYR A 489 -14.72 7.14 26.81
N ALA A 490 -14.29 6.52 27.91
CA ALA A 490 -15.14 5.99 28.96
C ALA A 490 -15.52 7.03 30.03
N GLU A 491 -15.54 8.33 29.69
CA GLU A 491 -15.81 9.43 30.63
C GLU A 491 -17.19 9.32 31.28
N TRP A 492 -18.17 8.77 30.56
CA TRP A 492 -19.54 8.53 31.03
C TRP A 492 -19.71 7.24 31.86
N VAL A 493 -18.69 6.38 31.90
CA VAL A 493 -18.76 5.12 32.64
C VAL A 493 -18.73 5.44 34.14
N THR A 494 -19.69 4.90 34.89
CA THR A 494 -19.84 5.11 36.32
C THR A 494 -19.46 3.83 37.08
N THR A 495 -19.28 3.95 38.40
CA THR A 495 -19.14 2.79 39.30
C THR A 495 -20.29 1.78 39.16
N TRP A 496 -21.50 2.27 38.89
CA TRP A 496 -22.66 1.42 38.66
C TRP A 496 -22.51 0.61 37.36
N HIS A 497 -22.12 1.27 36.26
CA HIS A 497 -21.86 0.59 34.97
C HIS A 497 -20.84 -0.54 35.13
N LEU A 498 -19.69 -0.25 35.75
CA LEU A 498 -18.64 -1.23 36.00
C LEU A 498 -19.14 -2.42 36.82
N THR A 499 -19.83 -2.16 37.92
CA THR A 499 -20.14 -3.22 38.89
C THR A 499 -21.47 -3.94 38.64
N LYS A 500 -22.35 -3.42 37.77
CA LYS A 500 -23.66 -4.02 37.47
C LYS A 500 -23.77 -4.49 36.03
N LEU A 501 -23.23 -3.74 35.07
CA LEU A 501 -23.32 -4.08 33.65
C LEU A 501 -22.11 -4.87 33.15
N PHE A 502 -20.89 -4.39 33.44
CA PHE A 502 -19.67 -4.88 32.80
C PHE A 502 -18.89 -5.92 33.60
N ILE A 503 -19.24 -6.16 34.86
CA ILE A 503 -18.52 -7.09 35.75
C ILE A 503 -18.57 -8.55 35.29
N ASN A 504 -19.49 -8.89 34.39
CA ASN A 504 -19.59 -10.23 33.82
C ASN A 504 -18.72 -10.42 32.56
N CYS A 505 -18.12 -9.36 32.01
CA CYS A 505 -17.15 -9.49 30.93
C CYS A 505 -15.86 -10.13 31.46
N LYS A 506 -15.11 -10.86 30.63
CA LYS A 506 -13.83 -11.46 31.05
C LYS A 506 -12.67 -10.46 31.05
N HIS A 507 -12.67 -9.49 30.13
CA HIS A 507 -11.66 -8.45 30.03
C HIS A 507 -12.31 -7.08 29.82
N LEU A 508 -11.90 -6.09 30.62
CA LEU A 508 -12.29 -4.69 30.49
C LEU A 508 -11.07 -3.81 30.20
N ASP A 509 -11.16 -2.99 29.17
CA ASP A 509 -10.14 -2.00 28.79
C ASP A 509 -10.79 -0.62 28.63
N PHE A 510 -10.81 0.21 29.67
CA PHE A 510 -11.40 1.55 29.61
C PHE A 510 -10.31 2.61 29.66
N TYR A 511 -10.39 3.56 28.73
CA TYR A 511 -9.49 4.71 28.65
C TYR A 511 -10.29 6.00 28.80
N ASN A 512 -9.61 7.06 29.24
CA ASN A 512 -10.22 8.36 29.56
C ASN A 512 -11.42 8.21 30.51
N CYS A 513 -11.27 7.46 31.58
CA CYS A 513 -12.31 7.33 32.61
C CYS A 513 -12.44 8.63 33.41
N SER A 514 -13.66 8.96 33.85
CA SER A 514 -13.90 10.07 34.80
C SER A 514 -13.59 9.62 36.23
N THR A 515 -12.78 10.43 36.94
CA THR A 515 -12.51 10.27 38.38
C THR A 515 -13.76 10.43 39.23
N ASP A 516 -14.66 11.31 38.79
CA ASP A 516 -15.78 11.76 39.62
C ASP A 516 -16.91 10.72 39.60
N LEU A 517 -17.01 9.95 38.51
CA LEU A 517 -18.04 8.95 38.32
C LEU A 517 -17.62 7.53 38.74
N ILE A 518 -16.31 7.25 38.74
CA ILE A 518 -15.75 5.93 39.06
C ILE A 518 -15.05 5.95 40.42
N ARG A 519 -15.73 5.39 41.42
CA ARG A 519 -15.16 5.03 42.71
C ARG A 519 -14.42 3.70 42.57
N VAL A 520 -13.14 3.78 42.19
CA VAL A 520 -12.27 2.63 41.92
C VAL A 520 -12.22 1.66 43.11
N ASP A 521 -12.18 2.18 44.34
CA ASP A 521 -12.16 1.37 45.56
C ASP A 521 -13.41 0.48 45.68
N GLN A 522 -14.59 1.01 45.38
CA GLN A 522 -15.86 0.26 45.39
C GLN A 522 -15.90 -0.80 44.30
N PHE A 523 -15.39 -0.48 43.11
CA PHE A 523 -15.27 -1.44 42.02
C PHE A 523 -14.36 -2.60 42.40
N ILE A 524 -13.16 -2.33 42.93
CA ILE A 524 -12.22 -3.38 43.33
C ILE A 524 -12.79 -4.23 44.47
N LYS A 525 -13.37 -3.61 45.52
CA LYS A 525 -14.03 -4.33 46.62
C LYS A 525 -15.08 -5.31 46.09
N LYS A 526 -15.90 -4.86 45.14
CA LYS A 526 -16.96 -5.69 44.55
C LYS A 526 -16.44 -6.75 43.58
N TRP A 527 -15.34 -6.46 42.88
CA TRP A 527 -14.68 -7.42 42.00
C TRP A 527 -14.02 -8.54 42.81
N VAL A 528 -13.25 -8.20 43.83
CA VAL A 528 -12.54 -9.16 44.71
C VAL A 528 -13.53 -10.02 45.49
N ASN A 529 -14.63 -9.43 45.99
CA ASN A 529 -15.62 -10.17 46.78
C ASN A 529 -16.70 -10.88 45.93
N GLY A 530 -16.72 -10.64 44.61
CA GLY A 530 -17.79 -11.12 43.73
C GLY A 530 -17.38 -12.36 42.92
N SER A 531 -18.36 -13.22 42.59
CA SER A 531 -18.21 -14.30 41.61
C SER A 531 -18.21 -13.76 40.17
N SER A 532 -17.34 -12.80 39.88
CA SER A 532 -17.23 -12.21 38.54
C SER A 532 -16.50 -13.18 37.61
N GLN A 533 -16.81 -13.11 36.31
CA GLN A 533 -15.97 -13.76 35.28
C GLN A 533 -14.80 -12.87 34.85
N LEU A 534 -14.68 -11.68 35.44
CA LEU A 534 -13.74 -10.64 35.07
C LEU A 534 -12.32 -11.01 35.48
N ARG A 535 -11.51 -11.46 34.52
CA ARG A 535 -10.12 -11.87 34.73
C ARG A 535 -9.14 -10.71 34.69
N TYR A 536 -9.52 -9.66 33.96
CA TYR A 536 -8.64 -8.54 33.68
C TYR A 536 -9.43 -7.24 33.59
N ALA A 537 -8.96 -6.20 34.26
CA ALA A 537 -9.46 -4.84 34.10
C ALA A 537 -8.30 -3.85 34.01
N SER A 538 -8.35 -3.02 32.97
CA SER A 538 -7.47 -1.88 32.76
C SER A 538 -8.31 -0.62 32.72
N LEU A 539 -8.08 0.27 33.68
CA LEU A 539 -8.76 1.56 33.78
C LEU A 539 -7.70 2.66 33.69
N THR A 540 -7.79 3.50 32.66
CA THR A 540 -6.91 4.66 32.47
C THR A 540 -7.67 5.94 32.73
N PHE A 541 -7.11 6.81 33.55
CA PHE A 541 -7.68 8.08 33.94
C PHE A 541 -6.75 9.23 33.56
N ASN A 542 -7.32 10.42 33.33
CA ASN A 542 -6.55 11.62 32.99
C ASN A 542 -6.12 12.43 34.22
N VAL A 543 -6.28 11.88 35.43
CA VAL A 543 -6.03 12.58 36.69
C VAL A 543 -5.33 11.65 37.67
N ASP A 544 -4.45 12.21 38.49
CA ASP A 544 -3.66 11.47 39.48
C ASP A 544 -4.57 10.95 40.60
N PHE A 545 -4.46 9.65 40.91
CA PHE A 545 -5.12 9.07 42.09
C PHE A 545 -4.14 8.90 43.24
N SER A 546 -4.64 9.10 44.45
CA SER A 546 -3.99 8.62 45.66
C SER A 546 -4.22 7.10 45.77
N MET A 547 -3.18 6.32 45.51
CA MET A 547 -3.23 4.85 45.64
C MET A 547 -3.60 4.44 47.08
N THR A 548 -3.22 5.24 48.08
CA THR A 548 -3.59 5.04 49.49
C THR A 548 -5.11 5.04 49.67
N ASP A 549 -5.83 5.93 48.99
CA ASP A 549 -7.29 6.03 49.09
C ASP A 549 -7.98 4.87 48.36
N ILE A 550 -7.44 4.44 47.21
CA ILE A 550 -7.95 3.28 46.46
C ILE A 550 -7.79 1.99 47.28
N MET A 551 -6.64 1.81 47.92
CA MET A 551 -6.33 0.59 48.67
C MET A 551 -6.98 0.55 50.06
N LYS A 552 -7.53 1.67 50.56
CA LYS A 552 -8.15 1.74 51.88
C LYS A 552 -9.39 0.83 51.98
N GLY A 553 -9.25 -0.21 52.80
CA GLY A 553 -10.32 -1.18 53.05
C GLY A 553 -10.41 -2.32 52.02
N ILE A 554 -9.40 -2.50 51.18
CA ILE A 554 -9.22 -3.76 50.43
C ILE A 554 -8.46 -4.73 51.37
N PRO A 555 -9.06 -5.88 51.75
CA PRO A 555 -8.39 -6.82 52.64
C PRO A 555 -7.10 -7.32 52.01
N PHE A 556 -6.02 -7.34 52.80
CA PHE A 556 -4.74 -7.91 52.39
C PHE A 556 -4.86 -9.45 52.43
N THR A 557 -5.46 -10.03 51.40
CA THR A 557 -5.53 -11.48 51.27
C THR A 557 -4.36 -11.94 50.42
N ARG A 558 -3.49 -12.81 50.96
CA ARG A 558 -2.45 -13.48 50.17
C ARG A 558 -3.12 -14.31 49.08
N VAL A 559 -3.01 -13.87 47.82
CA VAL A 559 -3.43 -14.68 46.67
C VAL A 559 -2.36 -15.74 46.43
N SER A 560 -2.75 -17.00 46.30
CA SER A 560 -1.79 -18.07 46.00
C SER A 560 -1.17 -17.86 44.60
N PRO A 561 0.09 -18.28 44.36
CA PRO A 561 0.74 -18.10 43.06
C PRO A 561 -0.02 -18.72 41.87
N GLU A 562 -0.80 -19.78 42.11
CA GLU A 562 -1.61 -20.44 41.08
C GLU A 562 -2.88 -19.64 40.72
N GLU A 563 -3.38 -18.84 41.67
CA GLU A 563 -4.50 -17.93 41.48
C GLU A 563 -4.07 -16.55 40.98
N ALA A 564 -2.78 -16.20 40.99
CA ALA A 564 -2.25 -14.89 40.56
C ALA A 564 -2.40 -14.58 39.05
N ARG A 565 -3.23 -15.32 38.30
CA ARG A 565 -3.57 -15.03 36.89
C ARG A 565 -4.53 -13.83 36.72
N TRP A 566 -4.97 -13.20 37.80
CA TRP A 566 -5.76 -11.95 37.75
C TRP A 566 -4.82 -10.76 37.58
N GLY A 567 -4.89 -10.10 36.41
CA GLY A 567 -4.15 -8.86 36.16
C GLY A 567 -5.06 -7.67 36.36
N PHE A 568 -4.79 -6.85 37.38
CA PHE A 568 -5.36 -5.50 37.48
C PHE A 568 -4.28 -4.50 37.11
N TYR A 569 -4.41 -3.87 35.95
CA TYR A 569 -3.49 -2.84 35.52
C TYR A 569 -4.15 -1.48 35.76
N LEU A 570 -3.72 -0.81 36.83
CA LEU A 570 -4.11 0.55 37.11
C LEU A 570 -2.95 1.45 36.71
N SER A 571 -3.04 2.06 35.53
CA SER A 571 -2.08 3.06 35.08
C SER A 571 -2.37 4.37 35.82
N ILE A 572 -1.81 4.53 37.02
CA ILE A 572 -1.85 5.80 37.74
C ILE A 572 -0.59 6.58 37.37
N CYS A 573 -0.73 7.71 36.68
CA CYS A 573 0.31 8.74 36.71
C CYS A 573 0.29 9.33 38.13
N SER A 574 1.27 9.04 38.98
CA SER A 574 1.38 9.70 40.29
C SER A 574 2.83 9.70 40.76
N SER A 575 3.26 10.82 41.32
CA SER A 575 4.57 11.00 41.97
C SER A 575 4.80 10.11 43.20
N LYS A 576 3.76 9.46 43.73
CA LYS A 576 3.80 8.69 44.99
C LYS A 576 3.89 7.17 44.83
N VAL A 577 4.13 6.67 43.61
CA VAL A 577 4.18 5.23 43.26
C VAL A 577 5.40 4.48 43.85
N LYS A 578 6.31 5.19 44.52
CA LYS A 578 7.56 4.68 45.11
C LYS A 578 7.40 3.39 45.95
N TYR A 579 6.33 3.27 46.73
CA TYR A 579 6.16 2.15 47.67
C TYR A 579 5.58 0.87 47.05
N ALA A 580 4.75 0.98 46.00
CA ALA A 580 4.13 -0.17 45.35
C ALA A 580 5.13 -0.93 44.45
N ILE A 581 6.01 -0.19 43.75
CA ILE A 581 7.03 -0.77 42.89
C ILE A 581 8.11 -1.50 43.72
N LYS A 582 8.50 -0.93 44.87
CA LYS A 582 9.52 -1.54 45.75
C LYS A 582 9.12 -2.94 46.21
N PHE A 583 7.84 -3.16 46.55
CA PHE A 583 7.34 -4.46 47.01
C PHE A 583 7.31 -5.53 45.91
N TYR A 584 7.01 -5.17 44.66
CA TYR A 584 6.99 -6.12 43.54
C TYR A 584 8.41 -6.53 43.09
N ASN A 585 9.39 -5.66 43.36
CA ASN A 585 10.73 -5.75 42.79
C ASN A 585 11.77 -6.43 43.69
N GLU A 586 11.44 -6.76 44.95
CA GLU A 586 12.42 -7.35 45.89
C GLU A 586 13.07 -8.66 45.40
N ARG A 587 12.47 -9.36 44.43
CA ARG A 587 13.00 -10.61 43.86
C ARG A 587 13.50 -10.50 42.43
N GLN A 588 13.39 -9.33 41.81
CA GLN A 588 13.65 -9.14 40.39
C GLN A 588 14.95 -8.36 40.18
N LYS A 589 15.84 -8.88 39.32
CA LYS A 589 17.06 -8.18 38.93
C LYS A 589 16.77 -7.33 37.70
N PHE A 590 17.01 -6.03 37.82
CA PHE A 590 16.83 -5.08 36.75
C PHE A 590 18.17 -4.63 36.19
N GLU A 591 18.15 -4.31 34.91
CA GLU A 591 19.25 -3.70 34.20
C GLU A 591 18.78 -2.33 33.71
N VAL A 592 19.55 -1.29 34.01
CA VAL A 592 19.27 0.07 33.55
C VAL A 592 20.34 0.45 32.55
N THR A 593 19.93 0.81 31.32
CA THR A 593 20.83 1.33 30.29
C THR A 593 20.66 2.83 30.17
N PHE A 594 21.76 3.59 30.36
CA PHE A 594 21.84 5.02 30.07
C PHE A 594 22.56 5.23 28.75
N HIS A 595 21.92 5.97 27.84
CA HIS A 595 22.41 6.23 26.50
C HIS A 595 22.58 7.74 26.32
N PHE A 596 23.83 8.17 26.27
CA PHE A 596 24.25 9.56 26.18
C PHE A 596 24.74 9.84 24.76
N THR A 597 23.87 10.39 23.92
CA THR A 597 24.19 10.82 22.55
C THR A 597 24.00 12.34 22.42
N GLU A 598 23.59 12.85 21.26
CA GLU A 598 23.01 14.19 21.16
C GLU A 598 21.78 14.35 22.06
N THR A 599 21.06 13.25 22.34
CA THR A 599 19.95 13.19 23.30
C THR A 599 20.25 12.21 24.44
N PHE A 600 19.65 12.47 25.60
CA PHE A 600 19.68 11.55 26.73
C PHE A 600 18.48 10.60 26.68
N GLU A 601 18.76 9.30 26.69
CA GLU A 601 17.74 8.26 26.78
C GLU A 601 18.12 7.25 27.87
N PHE A 602 17.13 6.63 28.51
CA PHE A 602 17.39 5.48 29.36
C PHE A 602 16.31 4.41 29.24
N TYR A 603 16.72 3.18 29.55
CA TYR A 603 15.90 1.99 29.37
C TYR A 603 15.99 1.13 30.63
N ILE A 604 14.88 0.53 31.03
CA ILE A 604 14.86 -0.47 32.10
C ILE A 604 14.48 -1.81 31.47
N LYS A 605 15.31 -2.82 31.68
CA LYS A 605 15.14 -4.18 31.16
C LYS A 605 15.18 -5.16 32.33
N TYR A 606 14.34 -6.20 32.28
CA TYR A 606 14.48 -7.33 33.19
C TYR A 606 15.66 -8.18 32.74
N GLN A 607 16.55 -8.58 33.67
CA GLN A 607 17.86 -9.18 33.31
C GLN A 607 17.73 -10.49 32.48
N ASN A 608 16.53 -11.09 32.39
CA ASN A 608 16.23 -12.30 31.61
C ASN A 608 15.05 -12.17 30.63
N SER A 609 14.51 -10.98 30.37
CA SER A 609 13.44 -10.80 29.36
C SER A 609 13.96 -9.97 28.20
N ASP A 610 13.59 -10.27 26.95
CA ASP A 610 13.91 -9.41 25.81
C ASP A 610 13.03 -8.15 25.72
N ASP A 611 11.98 -8.07 26.55
CA ASP A 611 11.11 -6.91 26.62
C ASP A 611 11.87 -5.72 27.23
N LYS A 612 11.95 -4.64 26.44
CA LYS A 612 12.55 -3.36 26.86
C LYS A 612 11.44 -2.39 27.18
N PHE A 613 11.47 -1.80 28.37
CA PHE A 613 10.70 -0.60 28.65
C PHE A 613 11.56 0.60 28.23
N GLN A 614 11.29 1.10 27.02
CA GLN A 614 11.90 2.32 26.50
C GLN A 614 11.17 3.53 27.07
N ILE A 615 11.93 4.40 27.75
CA ILE A 615 11.45 5.70 28.20
C ILE A 615 12.26 6.73 27.44
N ASP A 616 11.68 7.23 26.34
CA ASP A 616 12.21 8.41 25.67
C ASP A 616 11.85 9.64 26.50
N VAL A 617 12.88 10.26 27.05
CA VAL A 617 12.81 11.36 28.00
C VAL A 617 12.24 12.63 27.35
N GLN A 618 12.33 12.78 26.03
CA GLN A 618 11.84 13.96 25.32
C GLN A 618 10.36 13.85 24.91
N THR A 619 9.81 12.64 24.77
CA THR A 619 8.44 12.43 24.27
C THR A 619 7.40 12.11 25.36
N LEU A 620 7.83 11.86 26.60
CA LEU A 620 6.96 11.37 27.69
C LEU A 620 6.65 12.40 28.81
N THR A 621 6.46 13.67 28.44
CA THR A 621 6.05 14.75 29.37
C THR A 621 4.82 14.42 30.26
N PRO A 622 3.78 13.68 29.81
CA PRO A 622 2.60 13.45 30.64
C PRO A 622 2.73 12.33 31.70
N ILE A 623 3.51 11.28 31.44
CA ILE A 623 3.51 10.07 32.30
C ILE A 623 4.42 10.23 33.53
N PHE A 624 5.49 11.01 33.38
CA PHE A 624 6.45 11.29 34.45
C PHE A 624 6.47 12.77 34.85
N GLY A 625 5.43 13.55 34.56
CA GLY A 625 5.44 15.02 34.64
C GLY A 625 5.96 15.60 35.96
N SER A 626 5.78 14.91 37.09
CA SER A 626 6.34 15.30 38.39
C SER A 626 7.83 14.98 38.57
N LEU A 627 8.29 13.83 38.07
CA LEU A 627 9.72 13.49 37.99
C LEU A 627 10.42 14.39 36.96
N TRP A 628 9.75 14.69 35.86
CA TRP A 628 10.23 15.60 34.82
C TRP A 628 10.32 17.04 35.33
N ALA A 629 9.32 17.54 36.07
CA ALA A 629 9.40 18.85 36.73
C ALA A 629 10.50 18.90 37.82
N PHE A 630 10.89 17.76 38.38
CA PHE A 630 12.01 17.63 39.32
C PHE A 630 13.38 17.61 38.60
N LEU A 631 13.46 17.01 37.42
CA LEU A 631 14.66 16.95 36.58
C LEU A 631 14.86 18.26 35.77
N ASN A 632 13.82 18.86 35.21
CA ASN A 632 13.90 20.09 34.40
C ASN A 632 14.29 21.38 35.15
N ARG A 633 14.51 21.32 36.47
CA ARG A 633 14.99 22.49 37.23
C ARG A 633 16.49 22.73 37.09
N VAL A 634 17.20 21.86 36.36
CA VAL A 634 18.65 21.97 36.17
C VAL A 634 18.97 21.81 34.69
N ASP A 635 19.62 22.83 34.11
CA ASP A 635 20.07 22.84 32.70
C ASP A 635 21.23 21.87 32.42
N ASP A 636 21.71 21.15 33.46
CA ASP A 636 22.82 20.21 33.39
C ASP A 636 22.30 18.75 33.37
N GLU A 637 22.37 18.13 32.18
CA GLU A 637 22.07 16.73 31.91
C GLU A 637 22.76 15.79 32.94
N ALA A 638 24.00 16.06 33.32
CA ALA A 638 24.74 15.24 34.28
C ALA A 638 24.09 15.27 35.66
N GLN A 639 23.64 16.44 36.10
CA GLN A 639 23.07 16.62 37.42
C GLN A 639 21.67 15.97 37.54
N ASN A 640 20.92 15.97 36.45
CA ASN A 640 19.62 15.29 36.39
C ASN A 640 19.77 13.77 36.50
N VAL A 641 20.72 13.20 35.77
CA VAL A 641 20.97 11.76 35.87
C VAL A 641 21.57 11.37 37.23
N LYS A 642 22.43 12.22 37.81
CA LYS A 642 22.91 12.05 39.19
C LYS A 642 21.77 12.00 40.21
N ARG A 643 20.66 12.71 40.00
CA ARG A 643 19.48 12.60 40.87
C ARG A 643 18.64 11.35 40.60
N LEU A 644 18.59 10.90 39.35
CA LEU A 644 17.83 9.72 38.94
C LEU A 644 18.44 8.41 39.46
N ILE A 645 19.77 8.30 39.50
CA ILE A 645 20.45 7.06 39.90
C ILE A 645 20.10 6.64 41.34
N PRO A 646 20.19 7.49 42.39
CA PRO A 646 19.77 7.13 43.73
C PRO A 646 18.31 6.65 43.81
N PHE A 647 17.42 7.27 43.02
CA PHE A 647 16.03 6.84 42.92
C PHE A 647 15.92 5.43 42.32
N LEU A 648 16.61 5.15 41.22
CA LEU A 648 16.60 3.82 40.60
C LEU A 648 17.23 2.77 41.51
N VAL A 649 18.29 3.10 42.24
CA VAL A 649 18.92 2.20 43.22
C VAL A 649 17.95 1.86 44.36
N ASP A 650 17.22 2.84 44.88
CA ASP A 650 16.23 2.64 45.96
C ASP A 650 14.98 1.86 45.50
N VAL A 651 14.56 2.06 44.23
CA VAL A 651 13.36 1.42 43.68
C VAL A 651 13.63 -0.02 43.19
N TYR A 652 14.82 -0.29 42.63
CA TYR A 652 15.12 -1.54 41.93
C TYR A 652 16.22 -2.39 42.59
N ASN A 653 16.62 -2.08 43.83
CA ASN A 653 17.62 -2.84 44.60
C ASN A 653 18.90 -3.13 43.81
N THR A 654 19.73 -2.10 43.61
CA THR A 654 21.05 -2.18 42.92
C THR A 654 20.97 -2.77 41.50
N PRO A 655 20.36 -2.06 40.55
CA PRO A 655 20.29 -2.54 39.18
C PRO A 655 21.68 -2.66 38.55
N ALA A 656 21.84 -3.62 37.63
CA ALA A 656 23.02 -3.65 36.79
C ALA A 656 23.00 -2.45 35.84
N ILE A 657 24.09 -1.68 35.80
CA ILE A 657 24.14 -0.44 35.02
C ILE A 657 24.85 -0.68 33.69
N ARG A 658 24.21 -0.29 32.58
CA ARG A 658 24.85 -0.15 31.28
C ARG A 658 24.99 1.31 30.93
N LEU A 659 26.18 1.71 30.51
CA LEU A 659 26.49 3.08 30.11
C LEU A 659 26.93 3.08 28.65
N ILE A 660 26.34 3.96 27.84
CA ILE A 660 26.71 4.15 26.45
C ILE A 660 26.93 5.63 26.22
N PHE A 661 28.15 6.01 25.85
CA PHE A 661 28.54 7.37 25.53
C PHE A 661 28.90 7.47 24.05
N ILE A 662 28.24 8.37 23.33
CA ILE A 662 28.53 8.65 21.92
C ILE A 662 28.86 10.13 21.80
N GLU A 663 30.13 10.41 21.53
CA GLU A 663 30.65 11.74 21.18
C GLU A 663 30.39 12.81 22.26
N LYS A 664 30.29 12.39 23.53
CA LYS A 664 30.21 13.30 24.68
C LYS A 664 31.59 13.86 25.08
N PRO A 665 31.66 15.06 25.67
CA PRO A 665 32.92 15.66 26.09
C PRO A 665 33.56 14.91 27.28
N HIS A 666 34.89 14.94 27.35
CA HIS A 666 35.66 14.12 28.29
C HIS A 666 35.33 14.36 29.76
N ASN A 667 35.18 15.62 30.16
CA ASN A 667 34.78 16.01 31.51
C ASN A 667 33.42 15.42 31.93
N PHE A 668 32.49 15.25 30.98
CA PHE A 668 31.20 14.60 31.23
C PHE A 668 31.36 13.10 31.42
N VAL A 669 32.05 12.43 30.48
CA VAL A 669 32.26 10.96 30.53
C VAL A 669 32.99 10.58 31.81
N SER A 670 34.12 11.23 32.11
CA SER A 670 34.92 10.96 33.30
C SER A 670 34.18 11.32 34.60
N GLY A 671 33.55 12.50 34.65
CA GLY A 671 32.78 12.94 35.81
C GLY A 671 31.59 12.03 36.13
N PHE A 672 30.93 11.48 35.10
CA PHE A 672 29.79 10.59 35.27
C PHE A 672 30.21 9.18 35.71
N ILE A 673 31.26 8.62 35.11
CA ILE A 673 31.79 7.31 35.51
C ILE A 673 32.30 7.35 36.95
N ASN A 674 33.07 8.39 37.32
CA ASN A 674 33.53 8.60 38.69
C ASN A 674 32.35 8.71 39.67
N TYR A 675 31.26 9.35 39.27
CA TYR A 675 30.04 9.42 40.08
C TYR A 675 29.42 8.03 40.32
N ILE A 676 29.24 7.23 39.26
CA ILE A 676 28.70 5.86 39.38
C ILE A 676 29.57 4.99 40.29
N GLN A 677 30.89 5.06 40.12
CA GLN A 677 31.85 4.35 40.95
C GLN A 677 31.81 4.83 42.41
N SER A 678 31.62 6.14 42.67
CA SER A 678 31.47 6.67 44.03
C SER A 678 30.26 6.10 44.78
N LEU A 679 29.20 5.72 44.04
CA LEU A 679 28.02 5.04 44.58
C LEU A 679 28.23 3.53 44.80
N LYS A 680 29.41 2.99 44.49
CA LYS A 680 29.74 1.56 44.53
C LYS A 680 28.80 0.68 43.68
N LEU A 681 28.26 1.24 42.59
CA LEU A 681 27.42 0.51 41.65
C LEU A 681 28.29 -0.20 40.61
N ASN A 682 27.97 -1.47 40.32
CA ASN A 682 28.69 -2.25 39.31
C ASN A 682 28.20 -1.88 37.90
N ILE A 683 29.14 -1.47 37.05
CA ILE A 683 28.84 -1.18 35.63
C ILE A 683 28.96 -2.50 34.87
N GLN A 684 27.83 -3.10 34.52
CA GLN A 684 27.85 -4.34 33.75
C GLN A 684 28.42 -4.13 32.35
N TYR A 685 28.08 -3.01 31.71
CA TYR A 685 28.46 -2.74 30.32
C TYR A 685 28.81 -1.26 30.14
N LEU A 686 29.96 -0.98 29.56
CA LEU A 686 30.42 0.37 29.25
C LEU A 686 30.79 0.44 27.76
N TRP A 687 30.05 1.19 26.97
CA TRP A 687 30.37 1.47 25.57
C TRP A 687 30.69 2.95 25.38
N ILE A 688 31.86 3.24 24.82
CA ILE A 688 32.28 4.59 24.50
C ILE A 688 32.62 4.67 23.03
N LYS A 689 31.97 5.58 22.32
CA LYS A 689 32.35 6.05 21.00
C LYS A 689 32.86 7.49 21.14
N SER A 690 34.17 7.68 21.23
CA SER A 690 34.78 8.99 21.42
C SER A 690 35.93 9.22 20.44
N ASN A 691 36.08 10.47 20.00
CA ASN A 691 37.24 10.93 19.23
C ASN A 691 38.31 11.58 20.13
N ASN A 692 38.10 11.66 21.45
CA ASN A 692 39.07 12.20 22.39
C ASN A 692 39.94 11.08 22.98
N GLU A 693 41.25 11.27 22.91
CA GLU A 693 42.24 10.31 23.42
C GLU A 693 42.21 10.23 24.96
N GLU A 694 41.87 11.34 25.62
CA GLU A 694 41.73 11.44 27.08
C GLU A 694 40.66 10.50 27.64
N ASP A 695 39.58 10.25 26.88
CA ASP A 695 38.53 9.31 27.28
C ASP A 695 39.07 7.89 27.35
N VAL A 696 39.83 7.47 26.34
CA VAL A 696 40.41 6.12 26.31
C VAL A 696 41.46 5.97 27.39
N GLU A 697 42.31 6.96 27.59
CA GLU A 697 43.28 6.96 28.68
C GLU A 697 42.60 6.86 30.05
N PHE A 698 41.55 7.66 30.26
CA PHE A 698 40.76 7.65 31.49
C PHE A 698 40.08 6.30 31.75
N ILE A 699 39.44 5.68 30.74
CA ILE A 699 38.86 4.34 30.89
C ILE A 699 39.93 3.31 31.20
N LEU A 700 41.07 3.38 30.52
CA LEU A 700 42.15 2.42 30.73
C LEU A 700 42.75 2.53 32.14
N ASP A 701 42.71 3.71 32.75
CA ASP A 701 43.23 3.95 34.10
C ASP A 701 42.19 3.68 35.19
N ASN A 702 40.93 4.07 35.00
CA ASN A 702 39.92 4.13 36.07
C ASN A 702 38.86 3.03 36.02
N CYS A 703 38.71 2.31 34.89
CA CYS A 703 37.68 1.26 34.73
C CYS A 703 38.27 -0.16 34.78
N ARG A 704 39.36 -0.36 35.53
CA ARG A 704 40.02 -1.67 35.68
C ARG A 704 39.24 -2.63 36.57
N GLU A 705 38.48 -2.09 37.52
CA GLU A 705 37.64 -2.81 38.48
C GLU A 705 36.20 -2.25 38.45
N GLY A 706 35.24 -3.05 38.88
CA GLY A 706 33.83 -2.62 38.95
C GLY A 706 33.13 -2.48 37.59
N VAL A 707 33.77 -2.94 36.50
CA VAL A 707 33.18 -3.01 35.16
C VAL A 707 33.26 -4.46 34.65
N SER A 708 32.19 -4.99 34.06
CA SER A 708 32.19 -6.38 33.53
C SER A 708 32.53 -6.41 32.04
N GLU A 709 31.96 -5.51 31.24
CA GLU A 709 32.17 -5.44 29.79
C GLU A 709 32.54 -4.01 29.36
N ILE A 710 33.57 -3.88 28.52
CA ILE A 710 34.00 -2.60 27.94
C ILE A 710 34.02 -2.70 26.41
N PHE A 711 33.38 -1.74 25.75
CA PHE A 711 33.44 -1.50 24.31
C PHE A 711 34.00 -0.10 24.04
N LEU A 712 35.17 -0.03 23.40
CA LEU A 712 35.80 1.23 23.00
C LEU A 712 35.78 1.37 21.48
N SER A 713 35.20 2.46 20.98
CA SER A 713 35.14 2.78 19.56
C SER A 713 35.70 4.17 19.31
N CYS A 714 37.00 4.20 18.99
CA CYS A 714 37.73 5.46 18.89
C CYS A 714 38.42 5.54 17.52
N PRO A 715 37.70 6.07 16.50
CA PRO A 715 38.13 5.98 15.11
C PRO A 715 39.30 6.88 14.75
N ILE A 716 39.63 7.88 15.57
CA ILE A 716 40.59 8.95 15.25
C ILE A 716 41.63 9.07 16.37
N PHE A 717 42.54 8.12 16.45
CA PHE A 717 43.85 8.41 17.03
C PHE A 717 44.76 8.84 15.90
N ARG A 718 45.42 10.00 16.05
CA ARG A 718 46.63 10.26 15.26
C ARG A 718 47.60 9.12 15.60
N THR A 719 48.53 8.80 14.69
CA THR A 719 49.42 7.62 14.81
C THR A 719 50.34 7.60 16.05
N GLU A 720 50.20 8.57 16.95
CA GLU A 720 51.08 8.91 18.06
C GLU A 720 50.45 8.70 19.45
N PHE A 721 49.25 8.10 19.57
CA PHE A 721 48.70 7.75 20.90
C PHE A 721 49.58 6.70 21.59
N GLU A 722 50.47 7.15 22.46
CA GLU A 722 51.42 6.33 23.22
C GLU A 722 50.93 6.07 24.65
N TYR A 723 50.02 5.11 24.82
CA TYR A 723 49.73 4.53 26.15
C TYR A 723 50.87 3.60 26.64
N ILE A 724 52.13 3.91 26.33
CA ILE A 724 53.28 2.99 26.52
C ILE A 724 53.99 3.23 27.85
N ASN A 725 53.91 4.43 28.41
CA ASN A 725 54.73 4.86 29.55
C ASN A 725 54.05 4.77 30.93
N LYS A 726 52.76 4.40 31.01
CA LYS A 726 52.06 4.25 32.29
C LYS A 726 52.28 2.87 32.94
N PRO A 727 52.27 2.77 34.29
CA PRO A 727 52.32 1.49 34.99
C PRO A 727 51.10 0.63 34.65
N LEU A 728 51.36 -0.57 34.14
CA LEU A 728 50.35 -1.51 33.62
C LEU A 728 49.75 -2.42 34.72
N THR A 729 49.74 -1.93 35.96
CA THR A 729 49.21 -2.62 37.15
C THR A 729 48.21 -1.72 37.84
N PRO A 730 47.03 -2.22 38.24
CA PRO A 730 46.53 -3.61 38.10
C PRO A 730 46.16 -3.97 36.64
N LYS A 731 46.01 -5.27 36.36
CA LYS A 731 45.57 -5.80 35.06
C LYS A 731 44.04 -5.76 34.95
N PHE A 732 43.50 -5.72 33.73
CA PHE A 732 42.06 -5.86 33.52
C PHE A 732 41.59 -7.28 33.80
N SER A 733 40.48 -7.41 34.53
CA SER A 733 39.82 -8.70 34.79
C SER A 733 38.35 -8.64 34.33
N LEU A 734 38.14 -8.19 33.09
CA LEU A 734 36.82 -8.03 32.48
C LEU A 734 36.30 -9.35 31.91
N ASP A 735 34.97 -9.48 31.81
CA ASP A 735 34.34 -10.56 31.05
C ASP A 735 34.55 -10.37 29.55
N VAL A 736 34.35 -9.14 29.05
CA VAL A 736 34.54 -8.79 27.63
C VAL A 736 35.26 -7.46 27.50
N LEU A 737 36.35 -7.45 26.75
CA LEU A 737 37.00 -6.22 26.29
C LEU A 737 36.93 -6.16 24.77
N SER A 738 36.22 -5.18 24.24
CA SER A 738 36.09 -4.93 22.81
C SER A 738 36.69 -3.57 22.46
N ILE A 739 37.66 -3.52 21.55
CA ILE A 739 38.27 -2.28 21.08
C ILE A 739 38.17 -2.24 19.56
N SER A 740 37.31 -1.39 19.02
CA SER A 740 37.32 -1.06 17.60
C SER A 740 38.28 0.09 17.31
N CYS A 741 38.93 0.03 16.16
CA CYS A 741 40.01 0.97 15.77
C CYS A 741 41.25 0.86 16.67
N ALA A 742 41.59 -0.38 17.06
CA ALA A 742 42.70 -0.73 17.95
C ALA A 742 44.12 -0.56 17.34
N ARG A 743 44.35 0.50 16.54
CA ARG A 743 45.64 0.75 15.87
C ARG A 743 46.78 1.02 16.85
N TRP A 744 46.48 1.65 17.98
CA TRP A 744 47.43 1.97 19.05
C TRP A 744 47.72 0.77 19.97
N VAL A 745 46.96 -0.32 19.88
CA VAL A 745 47.16 -1.50 20.72
C VAL A 745 48.45 -2.21 20.30
N THR A 746 49.37 -2.39 21.26
CA THR A 746 50.65 -3.07 21.06
C THR A 746 50.62 -4.48 21.67
N THR A 747 51.60 -5.33 21.34
CA THR A 747 51.82 -6.60 22.05
C THR A 747 52.01 -6.41 23.55
N ARG A 748 52.58 -5.28 23.98
CA ARG A 748 52.74 -4.97 25.40
C ARG A 748 51.38 -4.80 26.07
N HIS A 749 50.45 -4.03 25.50
CA HIS A 749 49.09 -3.88 26.01
C HIS A 749 48.38 -5.23 26.12
N LEU A 750 48.38 -6.03 25.04
CA LEU A 750 47.74 -7.34 25.04
C LEU A 750 48.27 -8.26 26.14
N THR A 751 49.59 -8.36 26.26
CA THR A 751 50.21 -9.35 27.13
C THR A 751 50.35 -8.91 28.58
N LYS A 752 50.34 -7.61 28.86
CA LYS A 752 50.51 -7.08 30.22
C LYS A 752 49.21 -6.56 30.81
N LEU A 753 48.32 -6.00 29.99
CA LEU A 753 47.13 -5.29 30.45
C LEU A 753 45.85 -6.11 30.23
N PHE A 754 45.65 -6.67 29.03
CA PHE A 754 44.37 -7.27 28.63
C PHE A 754 44.29 -8.79 28.81
N ILE A 755 45.43 -9.49 28.96
CA ILE A 755 45.50 -10.96 28.99
C ILE A 755 44.66 -11.62 30.09
N ASN A 756 44.28 -10.87 31.12
CA ASN A 756 43.47 -11.36 32.23
C ASN A 756 41.95 -11.25 31.97
N CYS A 757 41.51 -10.60 30.88
CA CYS A 757 40.10 -10.60 30.49
C CYS A 757 39.66 -11.99 30.01
N LYS A 758 38.38 -12.36 30.17
CA LYS A 758 37.85 -13.63 29.65
C LYS A 758 37.70 -13.62 28.13
N GLN A 759 37.34 -12.48 27.55
CA GLN A 759 37.24 -12.30 26.10
C GLN A 759 37.88 -10.99 25.65
N ILE A 760 38.64 -11.05 24.55
CA ILE A 760 39.23 -9.87 23.91
C ILE A 760 38.78 -9.85 22.45
N ILE A 761 38.13 -8.76 22.03
CA ILE A 761 37.72 -8.51 20.65
C ILE A 761 38.41 -7.23 20.20
N MET A 762 39.20 -7.28 19.16
CA MET A 762 39.84 -6.10 18.61
C MET A 762 39.63 -6.05 17.11
N SER A 763 39.19 -4.90 16.63
CA SER A 763 39.08 -4.64 15.20
C SER A 763 40.02 -3.54 14.76
N PHE A 764 40.46 -3.64 13.50
CA PHE A 764 41.31 -2.65 12.84
C PHE A 764 42.68 -2.45 13.52
N CYS A 765 43.25 -3.50 14.11
CA CYS A 765 44.58 -3.47 14.72
C CYS A 765 45.68 -3.08 13.74
N ASN A 766 46.73 -2.42 14.25
CA ASN A 766 47.96 -2.19 13.48
C ASN A 766 48.86 -3.44 13.58
N PRO A 767 49.07 -4.16 12.48
CA PRO A 767 49.93 -5.34 12.44
C PRO A 767 51.39 -5.09 12.83
N ARG A 768 51.91 -3.87 12.63
CA ARG A 768 53.27 -3.51 13.07
C ARG A 768 53.39 -3.46 14.59
N ASN A 769 52.30 -3.19 15.29
CA ASN A 769 52.27 -3.00 16.74
C ASN A 769 52.03 -4.32 17.50
N ILE A 770 51.46 -5.32 16.82
CA ILE A 770 51.07 -6.59 17.44
C ILE A 770 51.87 -7.75 16.83
N ASN A 771 52.90 -8.18 17.54
CA ASN A 771 53.48 -9.51 17.42
C ASN A 771 52.50 -10.56 17.96
N VAL A 772 51.67 -11.11 17.06
CA VAL A 772 50.65 -12.14 17.35
C VAL A 772 51.27 -13.40 17.94
N LYS A 773 52.46 -13.81 17.44
CA LYS A 773 53.18 -14.99 17.92
C LYS A 773 53.52 -14.88 19.40
N LYS A 774 54.08 -13.75 19.83
CA LYS A 774 54.41 -13.48 21.24
C LYS A 774 53.18 -13.43 22.14
N PHE A 775 52.06 -12.90 21.62
CA PHE A 775 50.79 -12.91 22.34
C PHE A 775 50.26 -14.34 22.55
N ILE A 776 50.19 -15.15 21.49
CA ILE A 776 49.72 -16.55 21.56
C ILE A 776 50.60 -17.37 22.50
N GLN A 777 51.92 -17.24 22.40
CA GLN A 777 52.86 -17.92 23.31
C GLN A 777 52.55 -17.56 24.77
N LYS A 778 52.37 -16.28 25.08
CA LYS A 778 52.11 -15.84 26.44
C LYS A 778 50.70 -16.16 26.94
N TRP A 779 49.70 -16.17 26.06
CA TRP A 779 48.35 -16.64 26.38
C TRP A 779 48.36 -18.12 26.76
N LYS A 780 49.04 -18.94 25.97
CA LYS A 780 49.09 -20.39 26.17
C LYS A 780 49.93 -20.81 27.38
N TYR A 781 51.09 -20.18 27.59
CA TYR A 781 52.01 -20.55 28.67
C TYR A 781 51.80 -19.71 29.94
N GLY A 782 50.94 -18.69 29.90
CA GLY A 782 50.61 -17.86 31.06
C GLY A 782 49.28 -18.27 31.70
N TYR A 783 49.21 -18.25 33.03
CA TYR A 783 47.96 -18.35 33.79
C TYR A 783 47.05 -17.16 33.46
N SER A 784 46.25 -17.31 32.41
CA SER A 784 45.31 -16.30 31.93
C SER A 784 43.90 -16.85 31.98
N GLN A 785 42.94 -15.99 32.28
CA GLN A 785 41.51 -16.35 32.25
C GLN A 785 40.91 -16.21 30.83
N LEU A 786 41.73 -15.85 29.84
CA LEU A 786 41.33 -15.58 28.47
C LEU A 786 40.84 -16.86 27.80
N LYS A 787 39.55 -16.91 27.51
CA LYS A 787 38.86 -18.00 26.82
C LYS A 787 38.74 -17.75 25.32
N TYR A 788 38.62 -16.50 24.91
CA TYR A 788 38.37 -16.11 23.53
C TYR A 788 39.13 -14.85 23.13
N ALA A 789 39.81 -14.89 21.98
CA ALA A 789 40.45 -13.72 21.40
C ALA A 789 40.13 -13.60 19.90
N TYR A 790 39.47 -12.51 19.52
CA TYR A 790 39.21 -12.11 18.14
C TYR A 790 40.08 -10.91 17.79
N ILE A 791 40.98 -11.04 16.82
CA ILE A 791 41.86 -9.94 16.39
C ILE A 791 41.74 -9.77 14.88
N MET A 792 41.25 -8.61 14.46
CA MET A 792 41.12 -8.27 13.05
C MET A 792 42.13 -7.18 12.66
N PHE A 793 42.91 -7.46 11.61
CA PHE A 793 43.94 -6.57 11.10
C PHE A 793 43.49 -5.87 9.82
N ASN A 794 43.82 -4.58 9.69
CA ASN A 794 43.65 -3.86 8.44
C ASN A 794 44.82 -4.13 7.49
N TYR A 795 44.53 -4.72 6.33
CA TYR A 795 45.39 -4.70 5.13
C TYR A 795 46.86 -5.12 5.32
N ILE A 796 47.13 -6.33 5.84
CA ILE A 796 48.47 -6.93 5.76
C ILE A 796 48.40 -8.42 5.39
N ASP A 797 49.35 -8.86 4.56
CA ASP A 797 49.64 -10.26 4.27
C ASP A 797 50.44 -10.89 5.42
N PHE A 798 49.75 -11.40 6.45
CA PHE A 798 50.38 -12.35 7.36
C PHE A 798 50.33 -13.75 6.75
N SER A 799 51.46 -14.45 6.80
CA SER A 799 51.48 -15.89 6.63
C SER A 799 51.07 -16.54 7.95
N LEU A 800 49.89 -17.17 7.99
CA LEU A 800 49.47 -17.98 9.13
C LEU A 800 50.54 -19.03 9.46
N ALA A 801 51.21 -19.58 8.43
CA ALA A 801 52.31 -20.52 8.61
C ALA A 801 53.48 -19.90 9.39
N ASP A 802 53.82 -18.63 9.17
CA ASP A 802 54.91 -17.96 9.90
C ASP A 802 54.51 -17.63 11.36
N ILE A 803 53.23 -17.33 11.60
CA ILE A 803 52.70 -17.15 12.97
C ILE A 803 52.75 -18.48 13.74
N MET A 804 52.38 -19.57 13.09
CA MET A 804 52.35 -20.90 13.70
C MET A 804 53.73 -21.58 13.75
N ARG A 805 54.70 -21.16 12.93
CA ARG A 805 56.06 -21.73 12.90
C ARG A 805 56.74 -21.54 14.26
N GLY A 806 57.02 -22.64 14.94
CA GLY A 806 57.64 -22.66 16.28
C GLY A 806 56.65 -22.73 17.45
N ILE A 807 55.34 -22.95 17.20
CA ILE A 807 54.39 -23.41 18.22
C ILE A 807 54.34 -24.95 18.12
N PRO A 808 54.74 -25.71 19.16
CA PRO A 808 54.78 -27.18 19.09
C PRO A 808 53.40 -27.78 18.74
N SER A 809 53.36 -28.66 17.73
CA SER A 809 52.14 -29.31 17.23
C SER A 809 51.52 -30.30 18.22
N THR A 810 52.32 -30.89 19.10
CA THR A 810 51.90 -31.84 20.14
C THR A 810 51.07 -31.22 21.27
N VAL A 811 50.92 -29.89 21.27
CA VAL A 811 50.31 -29.16 22.38
C VAL A 811 48.97 -28.54 21.96
N VAL A 812 48.38 -28.87 20.79
CA VAL A 812 47.06 -28.34 20.38
C VAL A 812 46.32 -29.27 19.37
N PRO A 813 45.05 -29.64 19.62
CA PRO A 813 44.12 -30.02 18.54
C PRO A 813 43.76 -28.77 17.74
N THR A 814 44.18 -28.70 16.48
CA THR A 814 44.04 -27.53 15.58
C THR A 814 42.63 -26.93 15.52
N GLU A 815 41.61 -27.75 15.82
CA GLU A 815 40.20 -27.39 15.80
C GLU A 815 39.74 -26.51 16.98
N GLU A 816 40.23 -26.76 18.21
CA GLU A 816 39.83 -26.00 19.40
C GLU A 816 40.40 -24.58 19.38
N MET A 817 41.65 -24.44 18.92
CA MET A 817 42.30 -23.14 18.79
C MET A 817 41.67 -22.27 17.69
N GLY A 818 41.16 -22.87 16.61
CA GLY A 818 40.41 -22.13 15.58
C GLY A 818 39.08 -21.57 16.08
N ARG A 819 38.45 -22.23 17.07
CA ARG A 819 37.21 -21.73 17.71
C ARG A 819 37.48 -20.68 18.80
N ALA A 820 38.59 -20.81 19.54
CA ALA A 820 38.97 -19.88 20.62
C ALA A 820 39.75 -18.64 20.12
N PHE A 821 40.44 -18.75 18.99
CA PHE A 821 41.23 -17.69 18.38
C PHE A 821 40.84 -17.48 16.93
N CYS A 822 40.14 -16.37 16.66
CA CYS A 822 39.75 -16.03 15.30
C CYS A 822 40.58 -14.85 14.81
N LEU A 823 41.36 -15.11 13.77
CA LEU A 823 42.21 -14.13 13.10
C LEU A 823 41.58 -13.79 11.75
N SER A 824 40.91 -12.65 11.67
CA SER A 824 40.37 -12.16 10.39
C SER A 824 41.40 -11.28 9.70
N ILE A 825 41.91 -11.76 8.56
CA ILE A 825 42.89 -11.06 7.73
C ILE A 825 42.19 -10.63 6.44
N CYS A 826 42.06 -9.31 6.24
CA CYS A 826 41.72 -8.74 4.94
C CYS A 826 43.02 -8.45 4.17
N SER A 827 43.48 -9.38 3.34
CA SER A 827 44.67 -9.20 2.49
C SER A 827 44.40 -9.51 1.01
N LYS A 828 45.34 -9.14 0.13
CA LYS A 828 45.31 -9.55 -1.29
C LYS A 828 45.36 -11.07 -1.45
N LYS A 829 45.85 -11.83 -0.45
CA LYS A 829 45.80 -13.30 -0.41
C LYS A 829 44.47 -13.86 0.11
N THR A 830 43.60 -13.08 0.75
CA THR A 830 42.19 -13.46 1.00
C THR A 830 41.46 -13.70 -0.32
N LYS A 831 41.89 -13.05 -1.41
CA LYS A 831 41.50 -13.39 -2.79
C LYS A 831 41.79 -14.86 -3.14
N TYR A 832 42.92 -15.43 -2.73
CA TYR A 832 43.25 -16.83 -2.97
C TYR A 832 42.48 -17.80 -2.06
N ALA A 833 42.22 -17.44 -0.80
CA ALA A 833 41.40 -18.24 0.10
C ALA A 833 39.92 -18.24 -0.30
N ILE A 834 39.38 -17.08 -0.70
CA ILE A 834 38.04 -16.96 -1.31
C ILE A 834 38.03 -17.72 -2.63
N LYS A 835 39.04 -17.58 -3.50
CA LYS A 835 39.16 -18.36 -4.74
C LYS A 835 39.18 -19.87 -4.47
N LEU A 836 39.89 -20.34 -3.45
CA LEU A 836 39.87 -21.75 -3.01
C LEU A 836 38.49 -22.22 -2.54
N TYR A 837 37.76 -21.35 -1.83
CA TYR A 837 36.40 -21.63 -1.35
C TYR A 837 35.33 -21.51 -2.45
N THR A 838 35.54 -20.62 -3.44
CA THR A 838 34.60 -20.33 -4.53
C THR A 838 34.84 -21.15 -5.80
N ILE A 839 35.98 -21.87 -5.93
CA ILE A 839 36.28 -22.74 -7.08
C ILE A 839 35.15 -23.75 -7.38
N LYS A 840 34.32 -24.13 -6.39
CA LYS A 840 33.20 -25.06 -6.57
C LYS A 840 31.80 -24.44 -6.61
N GLN A 841 31.65 -23.11 -6.47
CA GLN A 841 30.33 -22.46 -6.44
C GLN A 841 30.12 -21.54 -7.64
N ARG A 842 28.97 -21.65 -8.32
CA ARG A 842 28.56 -20.68 -9.34
C ARG A 842 27.80 -19.54 -8.66
N PHE A 843 28.15 -18.31 -9.01
CA PHE A 843 27.50 -17.12 -8.50
C PHE A 843 26.76 -16.39 -9.62
N SER A 844 25.55 -15.93 -9.33
CA SER A 844 24.80 -15.04 -10.20
C SER A 844 24.77 -13.63 -9.62
N VAL A 845 25.12 -12.63 -10.42
CA VAL A 845 24.99 -11.21 -10.08
C VAL A 845 23.80 -10.65 -10.84
N THR A 846 22.83 -10.07 -10.12
CA THR A 846 21.73 -9.33 -10.72
C THR A 846 21.97 -7.85 -10.54
N PHE A 847 22.15 -7.11 -11.63
CA PHE A 847 22.20 -5.65 -11.61
C PHE A 847 20.81 -5.09 -11.89
N TYR A 848 20.35 -4.19 -11.03
CA TYR A 848 19.09 -3.47 -11.14
C TYR A 848 19.37 -2.00 -11.41
N PHE A 849 18.98 -1.54 -12.59
CA PHE A 849 19.10 -0.15 -13.02
C PHE A 849 17.70 0.44 -13.09
N ALA A 850 17.31 1.20 -12.08
CA ALA A 850 16.11 2.05 -12.10
C ALA A 850 16.53 3.49 -11.80
N ASP A 851 15.70 4.26 -11.09
CA ASP A 851 16.09 5.58 -10.57
C ASP A 851 17.25 5.48 -9.55
N THR A 852 17.53 4.28 -9.04
CA THR A 852 18.70 3.94 -8.23
C THR A 852 19.41 2.69 -8.80
N PHE A 853 20.74 2.63 -8.63
CA PHE A 853 21.54 1.46 -9.00
C PHE A 853 21.67 0.52 -7.78
N ALA A 854 21.27 -0.74 -7.96
CA ALA A 854 21.47 -1.79 -6.97
C ALA A 854 22.02 -3.05 -7.63
N PHE A 855 22.73 -3.89 -6.89
CA PHE A 855 23.09 -5.22 -7.38
C PHE A 855 23.00 -6.27 -6.27
N PHE A 856 22.72 -7.51 -6.68
CA PHE A 856 22.52 -8.65 -5.79
C PHE A 856 23.44 -9.79 -6.21
N LEU A 857 24.21 -10.34 -5.28
CA LEU A 857 25.05 -11.52 -5.50
C LEU A 857 24.38 -12.73 -4.85
N LYS A 858 24.08 -13.78 -5.64
CA LYS A 858 23.43 -15.01 -5.16
C LYS A 858 24.28 -16.24 -5.51
N SER A 859 24.51 -17.14 -4.55
CA SER A 859 25.10 -18.46 -4.81
C SER A 859 24.03 -19.42 -5.32
N THR A 860 24.36 -20.21 -6.33
CA THR A 860 23.41 -21.12 -7.01
C THR A 860 23.12 -22.42 -6.25
N ASN A 861 23.95 -22.80 -5.27
CA ASN A 861 23.91 -24.13 -4.63
C ASN A 861 23.43 -24.16 -3.16
N SER A 862 22.91 -23.06 -2.61
CA SER A 862 22.33 -23.06 -1.25
C SER A 862 21.24 -22.00 -1.10
N GLU A 863 20.07 -22.37 -0.53
CA GLU A 863 19.10 -21.43 0.05
C GLU A 863 19.57 -20.90 1.43
N LEU A 864 20.83 -20.48 1.50
CA LEU A 864 21.31 -19.64 2.59
C LEU A 864 21.02 -18.19 2.19
N LEU A 865 19.93 -17.64 2.73
CA LEU A 865 19.82 -16.20 2.93
C LEU A 865 20.97 -15.82 3.87
N LEU A 866 22.06 -15.31 3.29
CA LEU A 866 23.16 -14.71 4.04
C LEU A 866 22.58 -13.52 4.83
N ASN A 867 22.26 -13.77 6.11
CA ASN A 867 21.77 -12.77 7.02
C ASN A 867 22.86 -11.70 7.22
N VAL A 868 22.50 -10.46 6.90
CA VAL A 868 23.37 -9.28 6.69
C VAL A 868 24.23 -8.92 7.91
N GLN A 869 23.98 -9.51 9.08
CA GLN A 869 24.66 -9.15 10.33
C GLN A 869 25.98 -9.87 10.63
N THR A 870 26.32 -10.99 9.96
CA THR A 870 27.51 -11.80 10.34
C THR A 870 28.70 -11.69 9.39
N HIS A 871 28.55 -11.06 8.23
CA HIS A 871 29.63 -10.90 7.24
C HIS A 871 29.73 -9.45 6.73
N SER A 872 29.72 -8.49 7.66
CA SER A 872 29.79 -7.05 7.38
C SER A 872 31.02 -6.62 6.58
N ASP A 873 32.14 -7.34 6.66
CA ASP A 873 33.43 -6.81 6.18
C ASP A 873 33.67 -7.03 4.68
N ILE A 874 33.15 -8.13 4.13
CA ILE A 874 33.12 -8.38 2.68
C ILE A 874 32.21 -7.34 2.02
N PHE A 875 31.06 -7.06 2.64
CA PHE A 875 30.13 -6.06 2.15
C PHE A 875 30.54 -4.63 2.45
N ALA A 876 31.29 -4.32 3.51
CA ALA A 876 31.75 -2.95 3.80
C ALA A 876 32.78 -2.46 2.78
N SER A 877 33.61 -3.37 2.26
CA SER A 877 34.55 -3.07 1.17
C SER A 877 33.84 -2.90 -0.18
N ILE A 878 32.73 -3.61 -0.38
CA ILE A 878 31.85 -3.48 -1.54
C ILE A 878 30.94 -2.23 -1.44
N TRP A 879 30.47 -1.89 -0.24
CA TRP A 879 29.56 -0.78 0.09
C TRP A 879 30.29 0.57 0.02
N ARG A 880 31.55 0.65 0.49
CA ARG A 880 32.40 1.84 0.27
C ARG A 880 32.65 2.13 -1.22
N PHE A 881 32.49 1.14 -2.09
CA PHE A 881 32.55 1.32 -3.55
C PHE A 881 31.22 1.84 -4.15
N SER A 882 30.10 1.62 -3.46
CA SER A 882 28.75 2.00 -3.88
C SER A 882 28.34 3.40 -3.41
N SER A 883 28.85 3.88 -2.27
CA SER A 883 28.41 5.13 -1.63
C SER A 883 29.00 6.43 -2.24
N SER A 884 29.66 6.39 -3.40
CA SER A 884 30.31 7.56 -4.01
C SER A 884 29.97 7.77 -5.49
N VAL A 885 28.78 7.37 -5.95
CA VAL A 885 28.45 7.44 -7.39
C VAL A 885 27.22 8.30 -7.63
N ASP A 886 27.45 9.53 -8.09
CA ASP A 886 26.44 10.36 -8.75
C ASP A 886 26.13 9.75 -10.14
N VAL A 887 24.84 9.63 -10.48
CA VAL A 887 24.35 8.95 -11.69
C VAL A 887 24.60 9.81 -12.95
N SER A 888 25.14 11.03 -12.80
CA SER A 888 25.42 11.95 -13.90
C SER A 888 26.92 11.97 -14.31
N GLY A 889 27.34 11.05 -15.20
CA GLY A 889 28.58 11.20 -15.99
C GLY A 889 29.50 9.97 -16.09
N THR A 890 30.67 10.17 -16.73
CA THR A 890 31.78 9.20 -16.93
C THR A 890 32.32 8.49 -15.66
N PRO A 891 32.17 9.00 -14.42
CA PRO A 891 32.61 8.28 -13.22
C PRO A 891 31.84 6.98 -12.95
N PHE A 892 30.56 6.91 -13.33
CA PHE A 892 29.71 5.74 -13.10
C PHE A 892 30.22 4.51 -13.85
N GLU A 893 30.47 4.65 -15.16
CA GLU A 893 30.96 3.56 -16.01
C GLU A 893 32.31 3.02 -15.52
N LYS A 894 33.21 3.92 -15.09
CA LYS A 894 34.52 3.55 -14.53
C LYS A 894 34.40 2.75 -13.22
N ASN A 895 33.42 3.09 -12.37
CA ASN A 895 33.21 2.40 -11.10
C ASN A 895 32.55 1.04 -11.28
N VAL A 896 31.53 0.93 -12.14
CA VAL A 896 30.94 -0.39 -12.45
C VAL A 896 31.94 -1.27 -13.18
N LYS A 897 32.82 -0.70 -14.02
CA LYS A 897 33.94 -1.42 -14.63
C LYS A 897 34.90 -2.00 -13.61
N ARG A 898 35.27 -1.22 -12.59
CA ARG A 898 36.14 -1.69 -11.50
C ARG A 898 35.46 -2.79 -10.68
N LEU A 899 34.16 -2.64 -10.40
CA LEU A 899 33.38 -3.64 -9.68
C LEU A 899 33.30 -4.96 -10.47
N LEU A 900 32.99 -4.92 -11.76
CA LEU A 900 32.90 -6.12 -12.60
C LEU A 900 34.25 -6.82 -12.76
N LEU A 901 35.34 -6.05 -12.93
CA LEU A 901 36.70 -6.60 -12.93
C LEU A 901 37.03 -7.27 -11.60
N PHE A 902 36.65 -6.67 -10.47
CA PHE A 902 36.84 -7.27 -9.14
C PHE A 902 36.04 -8.57 -9.00
N LEU A 903 34.76 -8.59 -9.41
CA LEU A 903 33.92 -9.78 -9.32
C LEU A 903 34.45 -10.92 -10.21
N LEU A 904 34.88 -10.60 -11.43
CA LEU A 904 35.51 -11.56 -12.35
C LEU A 904 36.80 -12.15 -11.80
N ASP A 905 37.57 -11.34 -11.09
CA ASP A 905 38.84 -11.74 -10.52
C ASP A 905 38.67 -12.63 -9.27
N VAL A 906 37.53 -12.50 -8.58
CA VAL A 906 37.16 -13.29 -7.39
C VAL A 906 36.39 -14.57 -7.73
N PHE A 907 35.54 -14.55 -8.77
CA PHE A 907 34.65 -15.67 -9.13
C PHE A 907 35.01 -16.24 -10.51
N ASN A 908 35.35 -17.53 -10.56
CA ASN A 908 35.75 -18.21 -11.81
C ASN A 908 34.60 -18.32 -12.83
N THR A 909 33.33 -18.31 -12.38
CA THR A 909 32.14 -18.33 -13.24
C THR A 909 31.11 -17.37 -12.68
N LEU A 910 30.88 -16.26 -13.39
CA LEU A 910 29.92 -15.23 -13.02
C LEU A 910 28.75 -15.24 -14.00
N GLU A 911 27.55 -15.53 -13.52
CA GLU A 911 26.34 -15.43 -14.32
C GLU A 911 25.73 -14.03 -14.15
N ILE A 912 25.59 -13.27 -15.23
CA ILE A 912 25.10 -11.89 -15.13
C ILE A 912 23.63 -11.83 -15.52
N ARG A 913 22.81 -11.24 -14.66
CA ARG A 913 21.41 -10.88 -14.93
C ARG A 913 21.26 -9.38 -14.88
N LEU A 914 20.66 -8.80 -15.90
CA LEU A 914 20.47 -7.36 -16.03
C LEU A 914 18.97 -7.03 -16.01
N VAL A 915 18.58 -6.09 -15.15
CA VAL A 915 17.23 -5.54 -15.11
C VAL A 915 17.31 -4.04 -15.28
N PHE A 916 16.73 -3.54 -16.38
CA PHE A 916 16.67 -2.11 -16.70
C PHE A 916 15.21 -1.61 -16.61
N GLU A 917 14.97 -0.63 -15.76
CA GLU A 917 13.80 0.24 -15.68
C GLU A 917 14.24 1.69 -15.94
N VAL A 918 14.93 1.95 -17.05
CA VAL A 918 15.65 3.22 -17.30
C VAL A 918 15.04 3.98 -18.48
N THR A 919 15.17 5.32 -18.47
CA THR A 919 14.68 6.27 -19.49
C THR A 919 15.73 6.70 -20.54
N ARG A 920 17.00 6.26 -20.41
CA ARG A 920 18.16 6.65 -21.24
C ARG A 920 18.79 5.44 -21.95
N HIS A 921 18.59 5.32 -23.26
CA HIS A 921 19.08 4.20 -24.08
C HIS A 921 20.60 4.14 -24.20
N ASP A 922 21.29 5.26 -24.39
CA ASP A 922 22.75 5.31 -24.57
C ASP A 922 23.49 4.57 -23.46
N PHE A 923 22.95 4.66 -22.24
CA PHE A 923 23.51 4.00 -21.08
C PHE A 923 23.30 2.48 -21.12
N VAL A 924 22.09 2.01 -21.46
CA VAL A 924 21.80 0.56 -21.58
C VAL A 924 22.70 -0.06 -22.63
N ILE A 925 22.85 0.61 -23.78
CA ILE A 925 23.69 0.17 -24.88
C ILE A 925 25.16 0.16 -24.47
N GLY A 926 25.65 1.28 -23.92
CA GLY A 926 27.02 1.40 -23.44
C GLY A 926 27.36 0.33 -22.41
N PHE A 927 26.45 0.06 -21.47
CA PHE A 927 26.66 -0.92 -20.41
C PHE A 927 26.65 -2.37 -20.90
N ILE A 928 25.73 -2.72 -21.81
CA ILE A 928 25.70 -4.08 -22.37
C ILE A 928 26.89 -4.29 -23.30
N ASN A 929 27.23 -3.33 -24.18
CA ASN A 929 28.45 -3.38 -25.00
C ASN A 929 29.70 -3.51 -24.14
N PHE A 930 29.73 -2.84 -23.00
CA PHE A 930 30.79 -2.96 -22.02
C PHE A 930 30.88 -4.38 -21.42
N ILE A 931 29.77 -4.98 -20.99
CA ILE A 931 29.75 -6.39 -20.53
C ILE A 931 30.22 -7.34 -21.62
N HIS A 932 29.78 -7.10 -22.87
CA HIS A 932 30.18 -7.92 -24.02
C HIS A 932 31.68 -7.80 -24.32
N SER A 933 32.25 -6.59 -24.21
CA SER A 933 33.69 -6.36 -24.35
C SER A 933 34.53 -7.13 -23.32
N MET A 934 33.93 -7.50 -22.18
CA MET A 934 34.55 -8.35 -21.16
C MET A 934 34.39 -9.86 -21.41
N LYS A 935 33.76 -10.27 -22.53
CA LYS A 935 33.41 -11.67 -22.85
C LYS A 935 32.56 -12.34 -21.76
N LEU A 936 31.75 -11.56 -21.04
CA LEU A 936 30.86 -12.03 -20.00
C LEU A 936 29.53 -12.49 -20.60
N ASN A 937 29.05 -13.67 -20.21
CA ASN A 937 27.77 -14.18 -20.67
C ASN A 937 26.60 -13.58 -19.87
N ILE A 938 25.70 -12.89 -20.55
CA ILE A 938 24.46 -12.36 -19.97
C ILE A 938 23.42 -13.49 -20.02
N GLN A 939 23.02 -13.98 -18.85
CA GLN A 939 22.01 -15.04 -18.80
C GLN A 939 20.59 -14.53 -18.99
N SER A 940 20.28 -13.39 -18.39
CA SER A 940 18.92 -12.83 -18.42
C SER A 940 19.00 -11.34 -18.59
N LEU A 941 18.27 -10.83 -19.59
CA LEU A 941 18.10 -9.40 -19.83
C LEU A 941 16.62 -9.05 -19.71
N LYS A 942 16.26 -8.28 -18.68
CA LYS A 942 14.90 -7.76 -18.48
C LYS A 942 14.91 -6.25 -18.72
N ILE A 943 14.13 -5.79 -19.67
CA ILE A 943 14.04 -4.37 -20.01
C ILE A 943 12.58 -3.93 -19.95
N LYS A 944 12.37 -2.82 -19.27
CA LYS A 944 11.10 -2.09 -19.24
C LYS A 944 11.38 -0.71 -19.80
N SER A 945 11.07 -0.50 -21.07
CA SER A 945 11.17 0.80 -21.74
C SER A 945 9.79 1.23 -22.25
N ASN A 946 9.61 2.54 -22.34
CA ASN A 946 8.46 3.19 -22.95
C ASN A 946 8.78 3.82 -24.32
N LYS A 947 10.00 3.63 -24.85
CA LYS A 947 10.43 4.15 -26.16
C LYS A 947 10.67 3.01 -27.15
N GLU A 948 10.23 3.24 -28.38
CA GLU A 948 10.32 2.28 -29.49
C GLU A 948 11.78 2.01 -29.90
N GLU A 949 12.54 3.09 -30.07
CA GLU A 949 13.96 3.09 -30.47
C GLU A 949 14.83 2.20 -29.57
N ASP A 950 14.49 2.14 -28.27
CA ASP A 950 15.22 1.34 -27.28
C ASP A 950 15.05 -0.16 -27.55
N VAL A 951 13.86 -0.60 -27.96
CA VAL A 951 13.58 -2.02 -28.24
C VAL A 951 14.22 -2.45 -29.56
N GLU A 952 14.12 -1.61 -30.59
CA GLU A 952 14.74 -1.86 -31.90
C GLU A 952 16.25 -2.02 -31.75
N LEU A 953 16.87 -1.04 -31.11
CA LEU A 953 18.32 -1.01 -31.00
C LEU A 953 18.86 -2.12 -30.08
N ILE A 954 18.10 -2.56 -29.08
CA ILE A 954 18.45 -3.73 -28.27
C ILE A 954 18.31 -5.03 -29.08
N LEU A 955 17.26 -5.20 -29.88
CA LEU A 955 17.10 -6.40 -30.70
C LEU A 955 18.14 -6.48 -31.83
N ASP A 956 18.55 -5.35 -32.40
CA ASP A 956 19.55 -5.31 -33.47
C ASP A 956 20.98 -5.58 -32.98
N ASN A 957 21.33 -5.09 -31.78
CA ASN A 957 22.70 -5.18 -31.27
C ASN A 957 22.99 -6.49 -30.50
N TYR A 958 21.99 -7.26 -30.07
CA TYR A 958 22.20 -8.33 -29.10
C TYR A 958 21.71 -9.70 -29.57
N ARG A 959 22.54 -10.32 -30.42
CA ARG A 959 22.32 -11.66 -31.00
C ARG A 959 22.93 -12.81 -30.20
N ASP A 960 23.89 -12.51 -29.32
CA ASP A 960 24.71 -13.50 -28.59
C ASP A 960 24.25 -13.79 -27.15
N ILE A 961 23.07 -13.29 -26.73
CA ILE A 961 22.52 -13.55 -25.39
C ILE A 961 21.93 -14.97 -25.35
N SER A 962 22.56 -15.86 -24.57
CA SER A 962 22.32 -17.30 -24.72
C SER A 962 21.04 -17.86 -24.08
N SER A 963 20.34 -17.13 -23.19
CA SER A 963 19.27 -17.76 -22.37
C SER A 963 17.91 -17.07 -22.33
N GLU A 964 17.75 -15.82 -21.85
CA GLU A 964 16.42 -15.21 -21.72
C GLU A 964 16.40 -13.69 -21.91
N ILE A 965 15.50 -13.20 -22.77
CA ILE A 965 15.16 -11.78 -22.90
C ILE A 965 13.69 -11.57 -22.49
N LEU A 966 13.45 -10.66 -21.54
CA LEU A 966 12.11 -10.22 -21.13
C LEU A 966 11.91 -8.74 -21.46
N LEU A 967 11.06 -8.44 -22.42
CA LEU A 967 10.71 -7.08 -22.83
C LEU A 967 9.31 -6.73 -22.30
N ALA A 968 9.19 -5.61 -21.59
CA ALA A 968 7.91 -5.04 -21.18
C ALA A 968 7.79 -3.62 -21.72
N CYS A 969 7.04 -3.45 -22.81
CA CYS A 969 6.84 -2.17 -23.48
C CYS A 969 5.34 -1.87 -23.58
N PRO A 970 4.75 -1.03 -22.71
CA PRO A 970 3.35 -0.64 -22.83
C PRO A 970 3.15 0.19 -24.11
N THR A 971 2.06 -0.06 -24.84
CA THR A 971 1.83 0.48 -26.18
C THR A 971 1.70 2.00 -26.23
N ILE A 972 2.34 2.62 -27.24
CA ILE A 972 2.04 3.98 -27.70
C ILE A 972 1.01 3.87 -28.85
N PRO A 973 -0.17 4.51 -28.75
CA PRO A 973 -1.12 4.58 -29.86
C PRO A 973 -0.50 5.33 -31.05
N GLY A 974 -0.46 4.71 -32.23
CA GLY A 974 0.08 5.33 -33.46
C GLY A 974 1.28 4.63 -34.10
N PHE A 975 1.72 3.49 -33.55
CA PHE A 975 2.81 2.66 -34.10
C PHE A 975 2.58 2.29 -35.58
N LYS A 976 3.46 2.78 -36.47
CA LYS A 976 3.59 2.31 -37.86
C LYS A 976 4.82 1.43 -37.92
N GLY A 977 4.61 0.11 -37.91
CA GLY A 977 5.69 -0.86 -37.69
C GLY A 977 6.87 -0.76 -38.66
N LEU A 978 7.99 -1.31 -38.16
CA LEU A 978 9.25 -1.55 -38.85
C LEU A 978 9.05 -2.00 -40.30
N ASN A 979 9.43 -1.15 -41.25
CA ASN A 979 9.55 -1.51 -42.68
C ASN A 979 10.97 -1.96 -43.05
N LYS A 980 11.90 -1.96 -42.10
CA LYS A 980 13.30 -2.35 -42.34
C LYS A 980 13.56 -3.76 -41.77
N PRO A 981 14.05 -4.70 -42.58
CA PRO A 981 14.37 -6.03 -42.10
C PRO A 981 15.53 -5.98 -41.11
N LEU A 982 15.40 -6.61 -39.93
CA LEU A 982 16.53 -6.96 -39.07
C LEU A 982 17.61 -7.62 -39.92
N SER A 983 18.85 -7.15 -39.81
CA SER A 983 19.94 -7.57 -40.70
C SER A 983 20.39 -9.03 -40.53
N SER A 984 19.94 -9.74 -39.47
CA SER A 984 19.96 -11.21 -39.40
C SER A 984 18.96 -11.77 -38.37
N LYS A 985 18.66 -13.08 -38.44
CA LYS A 985 17.75 -13.78 -37.52
C LYS A 985 18.36 -13.93 -36.10
N ALA A 986 17.57 -13.75 -35.05
CA ALA A 986 18.01 -13.84 -33.65
C ALA A 986 17.86 -15.28 -33.10
N ARG A 987 18.94 -15.85 -32.55
CA ARG A 987 18.94 -17.21 -31.96
C ARG A 987 18.85 -17.15 -30.42
N LEU A 988 17.64 -16.93 -29.90
CA LEU A 988 17.41 -16.85 -28.46
C LEU A 988 16.82 -18.15 -27.89
N ASP A 989 17.28 -18.58 -26.71
CA ASP A 989 16.69 -19.73 -26.03
C ASP A 989 15.28 -19.43 -25.53
N LYS A 990 15.02 -18.20 -25.05
CA LYS A 990 13.71 -17.74 -24.61
C LYS A 990 13.52 -16.24 -24.82
N LEU A 991 12.50 -15.87 -25.58
CA LEU A 991 12.03 -14.50 -25.74
C LEU A 991 10.64 -14.36 -25.12
N ARG A 992 10.49 -13.46 -24.16
CA ARG A 992 9.19 -13.10 -23.59
C ARG A 992 8.91 -11.62 -23.77
N MET A 993 7.78 -11.30 -24.39
CA MET A 993 7.35 -9.93 -24.61
C MET A 993 5.97 -9.74 -23.98
N ASN A 994 5.85 -8.75 -23.09
CA ASN A 994 4.58 -8.36 -22.50
C ASN A 994 4.11 -7.05 -23.17
N HIS A 995 2.81 -6.96 -23.47
CA HIS A 995 2.20 -5.82 -24.18
C HIS A 995 2.70 -5.66 -25.63
N ALA A 996 2.84 -6.80 -26.31
CA ALA A 996 3.43 -6.90 -27.65
C ALA A 996 2.46 -6.53 -28.80
N GLU A 997 1.59 -5.54 -28.63
CA GLU A 997 0.59 -5.17 -29.66
C GLU A 997 1.21 -4.59 -30.94
N TRP A 998 2.48 -4.19 -30.89
CA TRP A 998 3.23 -3.70 -32.05
C TRP A 998 3.86 -4.83 -32.88
N VAL A 999 3.87 -6.07 -32.39
CA VAL A 999 4.49 -7.21 -33.07
C VAL A 999 3.70 -7.58 -34.31
N THR A 1000 4.24 -7.24 -35.49
CA THR A 1000 3.67 -7.58 -36.79
C THR A 1000 3.97 -9.04 -37.19
N THR A 1001 3.26 -9.55 -38.20
CA THR A 1001 3.53 -10.87 -38.82
C THR A 1001 4.98 -11.01 -39.22
N TRP A 1002 5.55 -9.93 -39.76
CA TRP A 1002 6.92 -9.93 -40.27
C TRP A 1002 7.91 -10.23 -39.14
N HIS A 1003 7.73 -9.64 -37.95
CA HIS A 1003 8.54 -9.95 -36.78
C HIS A 1003 8.41 -11.41 -36.35
N LEU A 1004 7.19 -11.95 -36.35
CA LEU A 1004 6.93 -13.34 -35.96
C LEU A 1004 7.63 -14.33 -36.90
N THR A 1005 7.52 -14.11 -38.21
CA THR A 1005 8.02 -15.06 -39.22
C THR A 1005 9.50 -14.86 -39.57
N ASN A 1006 10.02 -13.62 -39.49
CA ASN A 1006 11.39 -13.33 -39.91
C ASN A 1006 12.35 -13.07 -38.76
N SER A 1007 11.87 -12.56 -37.61
CA SER A 1007 12.74 -12.12 -36.50
C SER A 1007 12.77 -13.11 -35.35
N PHE A 1008 11.63 -13.64 -34.96
CA PHE A 1008 11.48 -14.42 -33.72
C PHE A 1008 11.34 -15.93 -33.95
N ILE A 1009 11.19 -16.37 -35.20
CA ILE A 1009 10.95 -17.78 -35.52
C ILE A 1009 12.12 -18.70 -35.09
N ASP A 1010 13.33 -18.15 -35.02
CA ASP A 1010 14.52 -18.88 -34.59
C ASP A 1010 14.71 -18.94 -33.07
N CYS A 1011 13.78 -18.40 -32.28
CA CYS A 1011 13.80 -18.54 -30.82
C CYS A 1011 13.37 -19.95 -30.41
N LYS A 1012 14.07 -20.63 -29.49
CA LYS A 1012 13.63 -21.96 -29.00
C LYS A 1012 12.34 -21.88 -28.19
N ARG A 1013 12.12 -20.78 -27.46
CA ARG A 1013 10.90 -20.53 -26.69
C ARG A 1013 10.42 -19.09 -26.93
N LEU A 1014 9.18 -18.94 -27.39
CA LEU A 1014 8.56 -17.64 -27.63
C LEU A 1014 7.32 -17.49 -26.74
N ALA A 1015 7.26 -16.42 -25.95
CA ALA A 1015 6.11 -16.09 -25.11
C ALA A 1015 5.65 -14.66 -25.38
N LEU A 1016 4.52 -14.49 -26.07
CA LEU A 1016 3.94 -13.18 -26.35
C LEU A 1016 2.67 -13.01 -25.52
N ASP A 1017 2.65 -11.97 -24.68
CA ASP A 1017 1.51 -11.63 -23.83
C ASP A 1017 0.89 -10.31 -24.30
N LYS A 1018 -0.44 -10.33 -24.51
CA LYS A 1018 -1.24 -9.23 -25.06
C LYS A 1018 -0.79 -8.77 -26.44
N CYS A 1019 -0.66 -9.71 -27.38
CA CYS A 1019 -0.33 -9.42 -28.77
C CYS A 1019 -1.61 -9.17 -29.59
N SER A 1020 -1.58 -8.17 -30.48
CA SER A 1020 -2.67 -7.85 -31.40
C SER A 1020 -2.42 -8.39 -32.82
N THR A 1021 -2.37 -9.73 -32.97
CA THR A 1021 -2.34 -10.40 -34.29
C THR A 1021 -3.69 -11.05 -34.68
N ASP A 1022 -4.06 -10.99 -35.96
CA ASP A 1022 -5.26 -11.67 -36.50
C ASP A 1022 -5.05 -13.19 -36.75
N ASN A 1023 -6.14 -13.93 -37.02
CA ASN A 1023 -6.12 -15.39 -37.20
C ASN A 1023 -5.23 -15.84 -38.37
N ILE A 1024 -5.19 -15.06 -39.46
CA ILE A 1024 -4.43 -15.38 -40.68
C ILE A 1024 -2.93 -15.37 -40.35
N LYS A 1025 -2.49 -14.37 -39.58
CA LYS A 1025 -1.09 -14.21 -39.18
C LYS A 1025 -0.62 -15.29 -38.21
N VAL A 1026 -1.47 -15.69 -37.26
CA VAL A 1026 -1.15 -16.80 -36.34
C VAL A 1026 -1.08 -18.12 -37.10
N ASN A 1027 -2.00 -18.36 -38.05
CA ASN A 1027 -1.95 -19.53 -38.93
C ASN A 1027 -0.64 -19.60 -39.72
N GLN A 1028 -0.20 -18.48 -40.29
CA GLN A 1028 1.05 -18.42 -41.06
C GLN A 1028 2.27 -18.73 -40.19
N LEU A 1029 2.34 -18.19 -38.97
CA LEU A 1029 3.41 -18.52 -38.01
C LEU A 1029 3.45 -20.02 -37.68
N ILE A 1030 2.29 -20.63 -37.43
CA ILE A 1030 2.23 -22.07 -37.10
C ILE A 1030 2.58 -22.93 -38.32
N LYS A 1031 2.18 -22.52 -39.54
CA LYS A 1031 2.57 -23.23 -40.77
C LYS A 1031 4.09 -23.23 -40.98
N GLU A 1032 4.73 -22.08 -40.83
CA GLU A 1032 6.19 -21.98 -40.89
C GLU A 1032 6.85 -22.86 -39.80
N TRP A 1033 6.33 -22.79 -38.57
CA TRP A 1033 6.82 -23.63 -37.48
C TRP A 1033 6.73 -25.14 -37.80
N VAL A 1034 5.57 -25.58 -38.28
CA VAL A 1034 5.28 -26.99 -38.60
C VAL A 1034 6.10 -27.50 -39.79
N ASN A 1035 6.38 -26.64 -40.76
CA ASN A 1035 7.20 -27.00 -41.93
C ASN A 1035 8.69 -27.18 -41.60
N GLY A 1036 9.08 -27.05 -40.33
CA GLY A 1036 10.45 -27.28 -39.88
C GLY A 1036 11.43 -26.16 -40.21
N SER A 1037 10.93 -25.00 -40.67
CA SER A 1037 11.75 -23.82 -41.00
C SER A 1037 12.24 -23.05 -39.76
N SER A 1038 11.88 -23.51 -38.55
CA SER A 1038 12.13 -22.80 -37.30
C SER A 1038 12.80 -23.65 -36.23
N GLN A 1039 13.57 -23.02 -35.33
CA GLN A 1039 14.12 -23.67 -34.13
C GLN A 1039 13.15 -23.64 -32.93
N LEU A 1040 11.95 -23.12 -33.11
CA LEU A 1040 10.94 -23.00 -32.06
C LEU A 1040 10.56 -24.38 -31.52
N LYS A 1041 10.78 -24.61 -30.23
CA LYS A 1041 10.34 -25.82 -29.52
C LYS A 1041 9.06 -25.59 -28.74
N TYR A 1042 8.82 -24.34 -28.31
CA TYR A 1042 7.68 -23.98 -27.48
C TYR A 1042 7.20 -22.55 -27.77
N GLY A 1043 5.95 -22.40 -28.18
CA GLY A 1043 5.28 -21.11 -28.35
C GLY A 1043 4.13 -20.93 -27.35
N SER A 1044 4.07 -19.80 -26.66
CA SER A 1044 2.96 -19.36 -25.82
C SER A 1044 2.44 -18.02 -26.33
N LEU A 1045 1.21 -18.01 -26.85
CA LEU A 1045 0.57 -16.80 -27.39
C LEU A 1045 -0.66 -16.46 -26.55
N ALA A 1046 -0.58 -15.38 -25.76
CA ALA A 1046 -1.74 -14.79 -25.09
C ALA A 1046 -2.23 -13.59 -25.92
N LEU A 1047 -3.26 -13.84 -26.72
CA LEU A 1047 -3.82 -12.89 -27.69
C LEU A 1047 -4.96 -12.08 -27.07
N THR A 1048 -5.02 -10.78 -27.35
CA THR A 1048 -6.09 -9.89 -26.87
C THR A 1048 -7.06 -9.55 -28.00
N PHE A 1049 -8.09 -10.38 -28.22
CA PHE A 1049 -9.17 -10.09 -29.18
C PHE A 1049 -10.53 -10.70 -28.83
N ASP A 1050 -11.57 -10.03 -29.34
CA ASP A 1050 -12.97 -10.47 -29.26
C ASP A 1050 -13.38 -11.49 -30.35
N LYS A 1051 -12.49 -11.81 -31.32
CA LYS A 1051 -12.80 -12.68 -32.48
C LYS A 1051 -11.62 -13.57 -32.91
N ILE A 1052 -11.24 -14.53 -32.09
CA ILE A 1052 -10.29 -15.59 -32.49
C ILE A 1052 -11.05 -16.82 -32.96
N SER A 1053 -10.79 -17.28 -34.18
CA SER A 1053 -11.32 -18.53 -34.73
C SER A 1053 -10.19 -19.56 -34.79
N MET A 1054 -10.22 -20.51 -33.86
CA MET A 1054 -9.27 -21.64 -33.87
C MET A 1054 -9.35 -22.44 -35.18
N LEU A 1055 -10.53 -22.45 -35.82
CA LEU A 1055 -10.71 -23.11 -37.11
C LEU A 1055 -9.88 -22.42 -38.18
N GLU A 1056 -9.93 -21.08 -38.27
CA GLU A 1056 -9.10 -20.28 -39.18
C GLU A 1056 -7.62 -20.40 -38.87
N ILE A 1057 -7.24 -20.43 -37.58
CA ILE A 1057 -5.84 -20.61 -37.15
C ILE A 1057 -5.29 -21.99 -37.53
N LEU A 1058 -6.13 -23.02 -37.61
CA LEU A 1058 -5.68 -24.40 -37.90
C LEU A 1058 -5.84 -24.83 -39.37
N VAL A 1059 -6.41 -23.99 -40.24
CA VAL A 1059 -6.58 -24.33 -41.67
C VAL A 1059 -5.22 -24.61 -42.32
N GLY A 1060 -5.06 -25.82 -42.85
CA GLY A 1060 -3.85 -26.25 -43.55
C GLY A 1060 -2.74 -26.80 -42.66
N ILE A 1061 -2.98 -27.05 -41.38
CA ILE A 1061 -2.04 -27.77 -40.50
C ILE A 1061 -2.47 -29.25 -40.42
N PRO A 1062 -1.59 -30.23 -40.67
CA PRO A 1062 -1.91 -31.64 -40.56
C PRO A 1062 -2.50 -31.99 -39.18
N SER A 1063 -3.67 -32.63 -39.15
CA SER A 1063 -4.37 -32.97 -37.90
C SER A 1063 -3.59 -33.92 -37.00
N THR A 1064 -2.67 -34.71 -37.58
CA THR A 1064 -1.75 -35.61 -36.88
C THR A 1064 -0.75 -34.88 -35.97
N LEU A 1065 -0.48 -33.61 -36.23
CA LEU A 1065 0.45 -32.78 -35.45
C LEU A 1065 -0.23 -31.96 -34.36
N VAL A 1066 -1.57 -32.00 -34.29
CA VAL A 1066 -2.37 -31.19 -33.37
C VAL A 1066 -2.93 -32.07 -32.25
N THR A 1067 -2.22 -32.18 -31.14
CA THR A 1067 -2.76 -32.78 -29.91
C THR A 1067 -3.39 -31.70 -29.02
N THR A 1068 -4.73 -31.66 -28.96
CA THR A 1068 -5.44 -30.71 -28.10
C THR A 1068 -5.50 -31.22 -26.66
N THR A 1069 -4.51 -30.86 -25.83
CA THR A 1069 -4.58 -31.06 -24.37
C THR A 1069 -4.81 -29.71 -23.70
N GLY A 1070 -6.07 -29.36 -23.46
CA GLY A 1070 -6.42 -28.06 -22.87
C GLY A 1070 -7.91 -27.87 -22.57
N THR A 1071 -8.17 -27.17 -21.46
CA THR A 1071 -9.46 -26.75 -20.92
C THR A 1071 -10.37 -26.07 -21.95
N ARG A 1072 -11.48 -26.71 -22.32
CA ARG A 1072 -12.48 -26.18 -23.27
C ARG A 1072 -13.39 -25.11 -22.62
N ARG A 1073 -13.26 -23.87 -23.07
CA ARG A 1073 -14.42 -22.99 -23.37
C ARG A 1073 -14.42 -22.79 -24.87
N PHE A 1074 -15.50 -23.14 -25.56
CA PHE A 1074 -16.15 -22.36 -26.64
C PHE A 1074 -17.34 -23.14 -27.20
N THR A 1075 -18.39 -22.37 -27.52
CA THR A 1075 -19.71 -22.75 -28.02
C THR A 1075 -19.70 -22.76 -29.55
N GLY A 1076 -19.99 -23.91 -30.18
CA GLY A 1076 -20.19 -24.04 -31.63
C GLY A 1076 -20.20 -25.50 -32.07
N ARG A 1077 -21.25 -25.91 -32.80
CA ARG A 1077 -21.53 -27.29 -33.26
C ARG A 1077 -20.55 -27.73 -34.36
N ALA A 1078 -20.02 -28.96 -34.28
CA ALA A 1078 -19.72 -29.84 -35.42
C ALA A 1078 -19.48 -31.30 -34.96
N ASN A 1079 -19.53 -32.21 -35.94
CA ASN A 1079 -20.06 -33.57 -35.90
C ASN A 1079 -19.14 -34.71 -35.40
N ARG A 1080 -19.83 -35.84 -35.12
CA ARG A 1080 -19.41 -37.25 -35.00
C ARG A 1080 -17.97 -37.58 -35.45
N ILE A 1081 -17.25 -38.29 -34.57
CA ILE A 1081 -16.13 -39.18 -34.93
C ILE A 1081 -16.56 -40.60 -34.56
N GLU A 1082 -16.44 -41.52 -35.52
CA GLU A 1082 -16.67 -42.96 -35.39
C GLU A 1082 -15.64 -43.62 -34.46
N GLN A 1083 -16.10 -44.55 -33.63
CA GLN A 1083 -15.24 -45.45 -32.87
C GLN A 1083 -15.02 -46.73 -33.69
N GLN A 1084 -13.75 -47.03 -34.01
CA GLN A 1084 -13.35 -48.41 -34.29
C GLN A 1084 -13.09 -49.12 -32.96
N LYS A 1085 -13.87 -50.18 -32.71
CA LYS A 1085 -13.63 -51.14 -31.64
C LYS A 1085 -12.47 -52.04 -32.04
N THR A 1086 -11.41 -52.09 -31.23
CA THR A 1086 -10.53 -53.27 -31.16
C THR A 1086 -10.76 -53.91 -29.79
N GLY A 1087 -11.09 -55.21 -29.79
CA GLY A 1087 -11.61 -55.91 -28.63
C GLY A 1087 -10.61 -56.08 -27.48
N ALA A 1088 -11.19 -56.09 -26.28
CA ALA A 1088 -10.78 -56.81 -25.08
C ALA A 1088 -9.75 -56.22 -24.08
N ARG A 1089 -8.93 -55.20 -24.35
CA ARG A 1089 -8.04 -54.63 -23.31
C ARG A 1089 -7.76 -53.13 -23.49
N ALA A 1090 -7.82 -52.38 -22.38
CA ALA A 1090 -7.37 -50.99 -22.32
C ALA A 1090 -6.10 -50.88 -21.47
N TYR A 1091 -5.06 -50.25 -22.01
CA TYR A 1091 -3.81 -49.97 -21.30
C TYR A 1091 -3.70 -48.48 -21.02
N VAL A 1092 -3.34 -48.12 -19.78
CA VAL A 1092 -2.97 -46.76 -19.41
C VAL A 1092 -1.51 -46.78 -18.93
N ILE A 1093 -0.66 -46.01 -19.60
CA ILE A 1093 0.76 -45.85 -19.26
C ILE A 1093 0.95 -44.46 -18.67
N ARG A 1094 1.49 -44.40 -17.45
CA ARG A 1094 1.97 -43.15 -16.83
C ARG A 1094 3.12 -43.47 -15.89
N ASP A 1095 4.25 -42.80 -16.10
CA ASP A 1095 5.44 -42.78 -15.22
C ASP A 1095 5.88 -44.17 -14.70
N ASN A 1096 6.45 -44.98 -15.61
CA ASN A 1096 7.14 -46.26 -15.36
C ASN A 1096 6.34 -47.37 -14.66
N ARG A 1097 4.99 -47.34 -14.68
CA ARG A 1097 4.17 -48.51 -14.31
C ARG A 1097 3.03 -48.74 -15.28
N THR A 1098 2.78 -50.02 -15.57
CA THR A 1098 1.65 -50.48 -16.38
C THR A 1098 0.59 -51.06 -15.43
N ILE A 1099 -0.63 -50.52 -15.47
CA ILE A 1099 -1.78 -51.10 -14.78
C ILE A 1099 -2.69 -51.72 -15.83
N VAL A 1100 -2.99 -53.01 -15.66
CA VAL A 1100 -3.95 -53.75 -16.47
C VAL A 1100 -5.28 -53.75 -15.73
N ILE A 1101 -6.32 -53.24 -16.37
CA ILE A 1101 -7.69 -53.35 -15.86
C ILE A 1101 -8.38 -54.43 -16.69
N THR A 1102 -8.77 -55.53 -16.04
CA THR A 1102 -9.64 -56.56 -16.60
C THR A 1102 -11.02 -56.45 -15.94
N ASP A 1103 -12.07 -56.61 -16.73
CA ASP A 1103 -13.46 -56.60 -16.26
C ASP A 1103 -13.71 -57.83 -15.36
N SER A 1104 -13.53 -57.68 -14.04
CA SER A 1104 -14.22 -58.44 -12.98
C SER A 1104 -13.82 -57.94 -11.59
N LEU A 1105 -14.54 -56.91 -11.10
CA LEU A 1105 -15.19 -56.81 -9.78
C LEU A 1105 -15.93 -55.48 -9.66
#